data_AF-A0A1M7MLZ8-F1
#
_entry.id   AF-A0A1M7MLZ8-F1
#
_cell.length_a   1.000
_cell.length_b   1.000
_cell.length_c   1.000
_cell.angle_alpha   90.00
_cell.angle_beta   90.00
_cell.angle_gamma   90.00
#
_symmetry.space_group_name_H-M   'P 1'
#
loop_
_entity.id
_entity.type
_entity.pdbx_description
1 polymer ?
#
loop_
_entity_poly.entity_id
_entity_poly.type
_entity_poly.pdbx_seq_one_letter_code
_entity_poly.pdbx_strand_id
1 'polypeptide(L)'
;MMCVFRKCHPGARSAIGSIAITSLLLFLVACGDDESSFTSRPGDDSSTETSSSVVQSSSEQSGGNPSSSSVKSSSSSVKSSGSSSSRRSAWEYLNPDIDYGEFVDERDGKVYKTVRIGDQVWMAENLNFEVENSFCYGDSKSSCDVHGRLYMWSAALGKGEGGCTYGREGCPYPSHIRGACPTDWHLPTTEEWETLIYSPEVGGQGGAGKALKATGSWTTYKGITRTNSTGFSILASGYRPTHGRHVGYEMGTEARFWAFSVPVSLAGYAPCFYFTYSSNGAAYTTHDMELGYSVRCIMDEDKVPPVSSSSAKSSSSVESSSSEQSSSSKIGCKSETEDNCEYGELVDERDGQVYKTVKIGDQWWMAENLNYQTRHSYCYGEDSLYRCSEYGRLYIWSSAMDSVGKWGTNGIGCGYQKNCSPAPPVHGVCPEGWHLPTRKEWSTLFAAVGDSSTTGKVLKSTSGWTRDGNGIDAFGFSVFPAGYGYYTRNFNDRGEDAHFWTSDQDDWRNAYCAAFDYDSDIARLGFSAKYDEYSVRCLKDDDEVTPSSSSEEPSSEAWATECKTKTEDNCEYGELVDERDGKVYKTVKIGGQVWMAQNLNYAHLQPTDELDSSSFCYDDNETSCAKFGRFYLWSAAMDSAGTWSTDGKGCGYGVECSPKSPVRGVCPEGWHLPNNNEWNVLIGAVGGASEAGKKLKSTSEWTNNSNGTDAYGFTAEPAGYMTNKGDRCAHTEAAFWSSTEASNSNSYIEYLSFANNNTLLDYTGKNYRYTVRCIKDSSD
;
A
#
# COMPACT_ATOMS: atom_id res chain seq x y z
N MET A 1 39.59 -0.41 34.04
CA MET A 1 38.78 0.31 35.04
C MET A 1 37.33 0.08 34.64
N MET A 2 36.49 -0.51 35.51
CA MET A 2 35.15 -0.95 35.11
C MET A 2 34.19 0.23 34.99
N CYS A 3 33.72 0.55 33.79
CA CYS A 3 32.54 1.39 33.63
C CYS A 3 31.30 0.58 33.99
N VAL A 4 30.51 1.10 34.93
CA VAL A 4 29.26 0.49 35.37
C VAL A 4 28.19 0.81 34.32
N PHE A 5 27.77 -0.20 33.56
CA PHE A 5 26.55 -0.11 32.73
C PHE A 5 25.35 0.14 33.63
N ARG A 6 24.92 1.41 33.77
CA ARG A 6 23.56 1.72 34.22
C ARG A 6 22.60 1.25 33.14
N LYS A 7 21.52 0.57 33.54
CA LYS A 7 20.47 0.14 32.60
C LYS A 7 19.83 1.36 31.95
N CYS A 8 19.97 1.49 30.63
CA CYS A 8 19.09 2.35 29.85
C CYS A 8 17.64 1.85 30.05
N HIS A 9 16.76 2.70 30.56
CA HIS A 9 15.33 2.41 30.57
C HIS A 9 14.74 2.85 29.22
N PRO A 10 13.90 2.02 28.56
CA PRO A 10 13.08 2.47 27.44
C PRO A 10 12.03 3.45 28.00
N GLY A 11 12.33 4.75 27.91
CA GLY A 11 11.48 5.81 28.43
C GLY A 11 10.26 6.04 27.52
N ALA A 12 9.07 6.02 28.12
CA ALA A 12 7.83 6.55 27.56
C ALA A 12 7.39 6.02 26.17
N ARG A 13 7.25 4.70 26.02
CA ARG A 13 6.32 4.16 25.00
C ARG A 13 4.88 4.32 25.49
N SER A 14 4.03 4.93 24.67
CA SER A 14 2.57 4.81 24.85
C SER A 14 2.18 3.33 24.73
N ALA A 15 1.41 2.84 25.69
CA ALA A 15 1.22 1.41 25.88
C ALA A 15 -0.09 0.92 25.26
N ILE A 16 -0.01 0.06 24.23
CA ILE A 16 -1.10 -0.89 23.90
C ILE A 16 -0.52 -2.29 23.65
N GLY A 17 -0.78 -3.18 24.60
CA GLY A 17 -1.16 -4.58 24.39
C GLY A 17 -0.26 -5.51 23.56
N SER A 18 0.53 -6.34 24.25
CA SER A 18 0.80 -7.73 23.81
C SER A 18 0.95 -8.62 25.04
N ILE A 19 -0.03 -9.49 25.28
CA ILE A 19 -0.06 -10.40 26.43
C ILE A 19 0.72 -11.66 26.06
N ALA A 20 1.87 -11.86 26.71
CA ALA A 20 2.57 -13.13 26.73
C ALA A 20 2.26 -13.88 28.04
N ILE A 21 1.80 -15.12 27.92
CA ILE A 21 1.37 -15.97 29.03
C ILE A 21 2.60 -16.48 29.79
N THR A 22 2.63 -16.32 31.12
CA THR A 22 3.53 -17.07 32.00
C THR A 22 2.78 -17.71 33.16
N SER A 23 2.97 -19.01 33.29
CA SER A 23 2.25 -19.90 34.22
C SER A 23 2.63 -19.65 35.68
N LEU A 24 1.67 -19.82 36.59
CA LEU A 24 1.97 -20.03 38.02
C LEU A 24 1.19 -21.23 38.56
N LEU A 25 1.93 -22.20 39.10
CA LEU A 25 1.41 -23.37 39.83
C LEU A 25 1.23 -23.01 41.31
N LEU A 26 0.10 -23.37 41.92
CA LEU A 26 0.06 -23.93 43.29
C LEU A 26 -1.30 -24.56 43.65
N PHE A 27 -1.21 -25.56 44.53
CA PHE A 27 -2.15 -26.65 44.85
C PHE A 27 -3.42 -26.29 45.64
N LEU A 28 -4.44 -27.16 45.50
CA LEU A 28 -5.26 -27.86 46.54
C LEU A 28 -6.12 -28.92 45.78
N VAL A 29 -5.97 -30.25 45.88
CA VAL A 29 -6.41 -31.19 46.95
C VAL A 29 -7.90 -30.98 47.32
N ALA A 30 -8.86 -31.91 47.21
CA ALA A 30 -8.99 -33.30 46.70
C ALA A 30 -10.52 -33.57 46.40
N CYS A 31 -11.11 -34.73 46.09
CA CYS A 31 -10.72 -36.14 45.90
C CYS A 31 -11.87 -36.89 45.14
N GLY A 32 -11.72 -38.17 44.76
CA GLY A 32 -12.85 -39.06 44.38
C GLY A 32 -12.57 -40.06 43.24
N ASP A 33 -12.70 -41.36 43.56
CA ASP A 33 -12.53 -42.53 42.67
C ASP A 33 -13.78 -42.75 41.76
N ASP A 34 -13.77 -43.47 40.62
CA ASP A 34 -13.65 -44.93 40.51
C ASP A 34 -13.61 -45.43 39.02
N GLU A 35 -13.09 -46.65 38.86
CA GLU A 35 -13.18 -47.67 37.79
C GLU A 35 -14.05 -47.41 36.52
N SER A 36 -13.59 -47.66 35.29
CA SER A 36 -13.44 -49.00 34.65
C SER A 36 -13.46 -48.80 33.10
N SER A 37 -13.09 -49.70 32.20
CA SER A 37 -12.22 -50.89 32.23
C SER A 37 -11.69 -51.12 30.79
N PHE A 38 -10.45 -51.60 30.65
CA PHE A 38 -9.87 -51.99 29.35
C PHE A 38 -9.82 -53.52 29.29
N THR A 39 -10.44 -54.14 28.27
CA THR A 39 -10.22 -55.55 27.93
C THR A 39 -9.96 -55.70 26.42
N SER A 40 -9.27 -56.77 26.04
CA SER A 40 -8.60 -56.87 24.74
C SER A 40 -8.63 -58.29 24.17
N ARG A 41 -8.33 -58.40 22.85
CA ARG A 41 -7.89 -59.60 22.11
C ARG A 41 -8.95 -60.69 21.77
N PRO A 42 -8.66 -61.63 20.84
CA PRO A 42 -7.76 -61.60 19.66
C PRO A 42 -8.30 -62.31 18.37
N GLY A 43 -7.50 -62.27 17.29
CA GLY A 43 -7.48 -63.27 16.19
C GLY A 43 -8.58 -63.16 15.13
N ASP A 44 -8.57 -63.83 13.97
CA ASP A 44 -7.58 -64.62 13.18
C ASP A 44 -8.31 -64.94 11.83
N ASP A 45 -7.74 -65.30 10.66
CA ASP A 45 -6.41 -65.26 10.01
C ASP A 45 -6.63 -65.59 8.48
N SER A 46 -5.59 -65.63 7.63
CA SER A 46 -5.57 -66.20 6.25
C SER A 46 -6.27 -65.38 5.12
N SER A 47 -5.87 -65.33 3.84
CA SER A 47 -4.63 -65.44 3.02
C SER A 47 -5.05 -65.86 1.58
N THR A 48 -4.18 -65.70 0.57
CA THR A 48 -4.18 -66.43 -0.75
C THR A 48 -5.36 -66.19 -1.74
N GLU A 49 -5.24 -66.21 -3.09
CA GLU A 49 -4.15 -66.44 -4.07
C GLU A 49 -4.56 -65.93 -5.50
N THR A 50 -3.60 -65.48 -6.34
CA THR A 50 -3.51 -65.62 -7.85
C THR A 50 -4.66 -65.18 -8.81
N SER A 51 -4.48 -64.96 -10.14
CA SER A 51 -3.35 -64.58 -11.04
C SER A 51 -3.85 -64.40 -12.49
N SER A 52 -3.16 -63.58 -13.30
CA SER A 52 -3.04 -63.65 -14.79
C SER A 52 -4.34 -63.54 -15.66
N SER A 53 -4.35 -63.07 -16.92
CA SER A 53 -3.37 -63.01 -18.04
C SER A 53 -3.78 -61.92 -19.06
N VAL A 54 -2.88 -61.05 -19.56
CA VAL A 54 -2.11 -61.12 -20.85
C VAL A 54 -2.91 -61.33 -22.15
N VAL A 55 -2.93 -60.31 -23.04
CA VAL A 55 -2.78 -60.44 -24.52
C VAL A 55 -2.15 -59.14 -25.11
N GLN A 56 -1.55 -59.20 -26.31
CA GLN A 56 -0.70 -58.15 -26.94
C GLN A 56 -1.27 -57.52 -28.23
N SER A 57 -0.70 -56.37 -28.62
CA SER A 57 -0.51 -55.86 -30.01
C SER A 57 -1.78 -55.45 -30.80
N SER A 58 -1.73 -54.62 -31.86
CA SER A 58 -0.61 -54.26 -32.77
C SER A 58 -0.67 -52.82 -33.32
N SER A 59 0.44 -52.37 -33.91
CA SER A 59 0.67 -51.09 -34.59
C SER A 59 0.32 -51.07 -36.09
N GLU A 60 0.13 -49.87 -36.66
CA GLU A 60 0.57 -49.36 -38.00
C GLU A 60 -0.40 -48.24 -38.47
N GLN A 61 -0.12 -47.33 -39.40
CA GLN A 61 1.01 -46.44 -39.77
C GLN A 61 0.50 -45.60 -40.98
N SER A 62 1.22 -44.55 -41.39
CA SER A 62 0.93 -43.63 -42.53
C SER A 62 -0.28 -42.67 -42.36
N GLY A 63 -0.27 -41.44 -42.89
CA GLY A 63 0.80 -40.71 -43.57
C GLY A 63 0.26 -39.83 -44.71
N GLY A 64 0.63 -38.54 -44.76
CA GLY A 64 0.36 -37.67 -45.92
C GLY A 64 -0.10 -36.25 -45.59
N ASN A 65 0.81 -35.29 -45.78
CA ASN A 65 0.54 -33.88 -46.07
C ASN A 65 1.10 -33.65 -47.49
N PRO A 66 0.56 -32.77 -48.37
CA PRO A 66 0.92 -31.35 -48.26
C PRO A 66 -0.05 -30.30 -48.89
N SER A 67 0.29 -29.02 -48.65
CA SER A 67 0.16 -27.85 -49.56
C SER A 67 -1.18 -27.10 -49.76
N SER A 68 -1.23 -25.91 -49.13
CA SER A 68 -1.59 -24.58 -49.69
C SER A 68 -2.85 -24.38 -50.57
N SER A 69 -3.75 -23.48 -50.15
CA SER A 69 -3.78 -22.09 -50.67
C SER A 69 -4.85 -21.21 -50.00
N SER A 70 -4.63 -19.90 -50.07
CA SER A 70 -5.35 -18.77 -49.47
C SER A 70 -6.78 -18.50 -49.97
N VAL A 71 -7.65 -17.91 -49.11
CA VAL A 71 -8.34 -16.59 -49.26
C VAL A 71 -9.69 -16.52 -48.46
N LYS A 72 -9.76 -15.55 -47.53
CA LYS A 72 -10.90 -14.75 -46.99
C LYS A 72 -12.32 -15.34 -46.74
N SER A 73 -12.70 -15.27 -45.46
CA SER A 73 -13.93 -14.63 -44.91
C SER A 73 -15.32 -15.30 -44.92
N SER A 74 -15.99 -15.10 -43.77
CA SER A 74 -17.45 -15.04 -43.50
C SER A 74 -18.32 -16.32 -43.48
N SER A 75 -18.61 -16.75 -42.24
CA SER A 75 -19.95 -17.10 -41.70
C SER A 75 -20.97 -17.88 -42.55
N SER A 76 -21.32 -19.10 -42.14
CA SER A 76 -22.71 -19.47 -41.74
C SER A 76 -22.83 -20.92 -41.27
N SER A 77 -23.91 -21.21 -40.53
CA SER A 77 -24.08 -22.40 -39.67
C SER A 77 -24.82 -23.56 -40.36
N VAL A 78 -24.37 -24.81 -40.16
CA VAL A 78 -25.21 -26.02 -40.40
C VAL A 78 -24.92 -27.10 -39.32
N LYS A 79 -25.97 -27.79 -38.85
CA LYS A 79 -25.92 -28.88 -37.85
C LYS A 79 -25.97 -30.27 -38.50
N SER A 80 -25.21 -31.24 -37.96
CA SER A 80 -25.53 -32.68 -37.89
C SER A 80 -24.47 -33.38 -37.01
N SER A 81 -24.76 -33.83 -35.79
CA SER A 81 -25.28 -35.16 -35.41
C SER A 81 -24.39 -36.35 -35.85
N GLY A 82 -23.85 -37.20 -34.96
CA GLY A 82 -23.74 -37.13 -33.50
C GLY A 82 -23.13 -38.40 -32.89
N SER A 83 -22.75 -38.37 -31.60
CA SER A 83 -22.96 -39.48 -30.65
C SER A 83 -22.76 -38.95 -29.22
N SER A 84 -23.51 -39.47 -28.24
CA SER A 84 -23.73 -38.80 -26.95
C SER A 84 -23.49 -39.69 -25.73
N SER A 85 -22.83 -39.14 -24.69
CA SER A 85 -22.98 -39.65 -23.31
C SER A 85 -22.76 -38.64 -22.17
N SER A 86 -22.27 -37.41 -22.42
CA SER A 86 -22.04 -36.39 -21.38
C SER A 86 -22.63 -35.02 -21.76
N ARG A 87 -23.96 -34.94 -21.90
CA ARG A 87 -24.64 -33.65 -22.06
C ARG A 87 -24.57 -32.86 -20.75
N ARG A 88 -23.54 -32.01 -20.62
CA ARG A 88 -23.59 -30.70 -19.96
C ARG A 88 -24.39 -30.69 -18.63
N SER A 89 -24.13 -31.66 -17.72
CA SER A 89 -25.03 -31.93 -16.59
C SER A 89 -25.00 -30.85 -15.50
N ALA A 90 -23.88 -30.13 -15.37
CA ALA A 90 -23.82 -28.90 -14.58
C ALA A 90 -24.78 -27.80 -15.10
N TRP A 91 -25.12 -27.81 -16.39
CA TRP A 91 -25.87 -26.71 -17.04
C TRP A 91 -27.37 -26.74 -16.73
N GLU A 92 -27.88 -27.85 -16.21
CA GLU A 92 -29.26 -27.94 -15.69
C GLU A 92 -29.49 -27.00 -14.48
N TYR A 93 -28.42 -26.50 -13.87
CA TYR A 93 -28.43 -25.61 -12.71
C TYR A 93 -28.04 -24.15 -13.04
N LEU A 94 -27.65 -23.86 -14.28
CA LEU A 94 -27.40 -22.48 -14.73
C LEU A 94 -28.71 -21.70 -14.77
N ASN A 95 -28.66 -20.40 -14.52
CA ASN A 95 -29.83 -19.53 -14.70
C ASN A 95 -30.17 -19.44 -16.20
N PRO A 96 -31.35 -19.89 -16.67
CA PRO A 96 -31.71 -19.90 -18.09
C PRO A 96 -31.95 -18.50 -18.68
N ASP A 97 -32.13 -17.48 -17.83
CA ASP A 97 -32.39 -16.10 -18.25
C ASP A 97 -31.09 -15.30 -18.52
N ILE A 98 -29.93 -15.91 -18.33
CA ILE A 98 -28.61 -15.32 -18.56
C ILE A 98 -28.04 -15.80 -19.89
N ASP A 99 -27.54 -14.88 -20.72
CA ASP A 99 -26.75 -15.23 -21.89
C ASP A 99 -25.29 -15.48 -21.46
N TYR A 100 -24.78 -16.67 -21.77
CA TYR A 100 -23.45 -17.11 -21.35
C TYR A 100 -22.54 -17.34 -22.54
N GLY A 101 -21.30 -16.86 -22.42
CA GLY A 101 -20.21 -17.29 -23.29
C GLY A 101 -19.92 -18.79 -23.15
N GLU A 102 -19.16 -19.32 -24.09
CA GLU A 102 -18.58 -20.68 -24.02
C GLU A 102 -17.08 -20.58 -24.22
N PHE A 103 -16.32 -21.31 -23.41
CA PHE A 103 -14.87 -21.47 -23.53
C PHE A 103 -14.54 -22.97 -23.61
N VAL A 104 -13.53 -23.35 -24.39
CA VAL A 104 -13.08 -24.74 -24.51
C VAL A 104 -11.73 -24.88 -23.82
N ASP A 105 -11.65 -25.73 -22.79
CA ASP A 105 -10.37 -26.10 -22.19
C ASP A 105 -9.65 -27.09 -23.11
N GLU A 106 -8.74 -26.58 -23.93
CA GLU A 106 -7.94 -27.37 -24.89
C GLU A 106 -7.15 -28.54 -24.24
N ARG A 107 -6.99 -28.54 -22.91
CA ARG A 107 -6.27 -29.60 -22.18
C ARG A 107 -7.07 -30.88 -22.01
N ASP A 108 -8.41 -30.80 -21.95
CA ASP A 108 -9.30 -31.97 -21.81
C ASP A 108 -10.54 -31.95 -22.74
N GLY A 109 -10.68 -30.92 -23.57
CA GLY A 109 -11.77 -30.73 -24.53
C GLY A 109 -13.11 -30.34 -23.90
N LYS A 110 -13.16 -30.01 -22.60
CA LYS A 110 -14.42 -29.62 -21.95
C LYS A 110 -14.82 -28.20 -22.31
N VAL A 111 -16.11 -28.03 -22.56
CA VAL A 111 -16.71 -26.72 -22.83
C VAL A 111 -17.34 -26.20 -21.54
N TYR A 112 -16.82 -25.07 -21.05
CA TYR A 112 -17.31 -24.37 -19.86
C TYR A 112 -18.17 -23.18 -20.25
N LYS A 113 -19.24 -22.93 -19.50
CA LYS A 113 -20.03 -21.70 -19.58
C LYS A 113 -19.33 -20.56 -18.85
N THR A 114 -19.37 -19.37 -19.43
CA THR A 114 -18.74 -18.17 -18.86
C THR A 114 -19.74 -17.04 -18.72
N VAL A 115 -19.56 -16.21 -17.69
CA VAL A 115 -20.48 -15.10 -17.36
C VAL A 115 -19.67 -13.86 -16.95
N ARG A 116 -20.09 -12.68 -17.41
CA ARG A 116 -19.53 -11.40 -16.99
C ARG A 116 -20.36 -10.85 -15.83
N ILE A 117 -19.69 -10.49 -14.74
CA ILE A 117 -20.31 -9.88 -13.56
C ILE A 117 -19.46 -8.65 -13.20
N GLY A 118 -20.04 -7.45 -13.33
CA GLY A 118 -19.26 -6.22 -13.44
C GLY A 118 -18.24 -6.30 -14.59
N ASP A 119 -16.96 -6.11 -14.27
CA ASP A 119 -15.87 -6.19 -15.23
C ASP A 119 -15.15 -7.54 -15.28
N GLN A 120 -15.47 -8.47 -14.37
CA GLN A 120 -14.83 -9.78 -14.32
C GLN A 120 -15.58 -10.80 -15.18
N VAL A 121 -14.85 -11.60 -15.96
CA VAL A 121 -15.40 -12.77 -16.67
C VAL A 121 -15.03 -14.04 -15.91
N TRP A 122 -16.04 -14.75 -15.45
CA TRP A 122 -15.92 -15.92 -14.58
C TRP A 122 -16.42 -17.19 -15.28
N MET A 123 -15.87 -18.35 -14.89
CA MET A 123 -16.53 -19.62 -15.16
C MET A 123 -17.85 -19.69 -14.37
N ALA A 124 -18.95 -20.02 -15.05
CA ALA A 124 -20.28 -20.18 -14.47
C ALA A 124 -20.49 -21.56 -13.82
N GLU A 125 -19.64 -22.53 -14.15
CA GLU A 125 -19.56 -23.84 -13.49
C GLU A 125 -18.17 -24.06 -12.85
N ASN A 126 -18.06 -25.06 -11.98
CA ASN A 126 -16.79 -25.36 -11.28
C ASN A 126 -15.82 -26.11 -12.21
N LEU A 127 -14.51 -25.84 -12.09
CA LEU A 127 -13.47 -26.47 -12.90
C LEU A 127 -13.48 -28.00 -12.70
N ASN A 128 -13.45 -28.76 -13.79
CA ASN A 128 -13.51 -30.23 -13.80
C ASN A 128 -12.25 -30.85 -14.44
N PHE A 129 -11.10 -30.18 -14.36
CA PHE A 129 -9.83 -30.64 -14.93
C PHE A 129 -9.15 -31.67 -14.01
N GLU A 130 -8.82 -32.84 -14.54
CA GLU A 130 -8.24 -33.94 -13.75
C GLU A 130 -6.73 -33.76 -13.55
N VAL A 131 -6.31 -33.68 -12.29
CA VAL A 131 -4.90 -33.58 -11.87
C VAL A 131 -4.68 -34.47 -10.64
N GLU A 132 -3.42 -34.78 -10.35
CA GLU A 132 -3.07 -35.43 -9.09
C GLU A 132 -3.56 -34.58 -7.90
N ASN A 133 -4.15 -35.22 -6.89
CA ASN A 133 -4.79 -34.58 -5.73
C ASN A 133 -6.04 -33.71 -6.06
N SER A 134 -6.71 -33.94 -7.19
CA SER A 134 -8.11 -33.54 -7.40
C SER A 134 -9.05 -34.73 -7.50
N PHE A 135 -10.27 -34.61 -6.97
CA PHE A 135 -11.17 -35.72 -6.71
C PHE A 135 -12.62 -35.40 -7.08
N CYS A 136 -13.41 -36.42 -7.41
CA CYS A 136 -14.86 -36.27 -7.47
C CYS A 136 -15.47 -36.34 -6.07
N TYR A 137 -16.58 -35.62 -5.85
CA TYR A 137 -17.39 -35.85 -4.66
C TYR A 137 -17.89 -37.30 -4.63
N GLY A 138 -17.83 -37.94 -3.46
CA GLY A 138 -18.16 -39.36 -3.28
C GLY A 138 -17.27 -40.34 -4.09
N ASP A 139 -16.14 -39.86 -4.61
CA ASP A 139 -15.32 -40.54 -5.62
C ASP A 139 -16.14 -41.02 -6.86
N SER A 140 -17.29 -40.38 -7.13
CA SER A 140 -18.19 -40.74 -8.23
C SER A 140 -18.03 -39.82 -9.45
N LYS A 141 -17.77 -40.40 -10.63
CA LYS A 141 -17.62 -39.65 -11.88
C LYS A 141 -18.83 -38.77 -12.21
N SER A 142 -20.05 -39.26 -11.99
CA SER A 142 -21.27 -38.47 -12.24
C SER A 142 -21.37 -37.23 -11.37
N SER A 143 -20.75 -37.24 -10.18
CA SER A 143 -20.68 -36.06 -9.31
C SER A 143 -19.69 -35.03 -9.83
N CYS A 144 -18.58 -35.44 -10.45
CA CYS A 144 -17.69 -34.53 -11.19
C CYS A 144 -18.40 -33.86 -12.38
N ASP A 145 -19.22 -34.62 -13.12
CA ASP A 145 -19.94 -34.13 -14.31
C ASP A 145 -21.00 -33.06 -14.00
N VAL A 146 -21.41 -32.94 -12.72
CA VAL A 146 -22.34 -31.91 -12.23
C VAL A 146 -21.63 -30.83 -11.40
N HIS A 147 -20.78 -31.21 -10.44
CA HIS A 147 -20.24 -30.30 -9.42
C HIS A 147 -18.80 -29.83 -9.65
N GLY A 148 -18.15 -30.31 -10.72
CA GLY A 148 -16.70 -30.16 -10.91
C GLY A 148 -15.89 -31.01 -9.94
N ARG A 149 -14.57 -30.78 -9.90
CA ARG A 149 -13.65 -31.49 -8.99
C ARG A 149 -13.39 -30.69 -7.71
N LEU A 150 -13.05 -31.43 -6.66
CA LEU A 150 -12.51 -30.91 -5.41
C LEU A 150 -10.99 -31.07 -5.44
N TYR A 151 -10.26 -29.96 -5.40
CA TYR A 151 -8.81 -29.89 -5.49
C TYR A 151 -8.23 -29.66 -4.10
N MET A 152 -7.21 -30.43 -3.70
CA MET A 152 -6.33 -30.00 -2.61
C MET A 152 -5.63 -28.69 -3.01
N TRP A 153 -5.18 -27.89 -2.05
CA TRP A 153 -4.52 -26.61 -2.37
C TRP A 153 -3.31 -26.79 -3.31
N SER A 154 -2.52 -27.86 -3.10
CA SER A 154 -1.40 -28.23 -3.97
C SER A 154 -1.81 -28.63 -5.40
N ALA A 155 -3.04 -29.07 -5.61
CA ALA A 155 -3.61 -29.33 -6.93
C ALA A 155 -4.15 -28.03 -7.56
N ALA A 156 -4.80 -27.16 -6.78
CA ALA A 156 -5.31 -25.87 -7.23
C ALA A 156 -4.19 -24.94 -7.72
N LEU A 157 -3.00 -24.99 -7.10
CA LEU A 157 -1.80 -24.26 -7.54
C LEU A 157 -1.09 -24.85 -8.78
N GLY A 158 -1.50 -26.01 -9.29
CA GLY A 158 -0.96 -26.62 -10.51
C GLY A 158 0.49 -27.13 -10.39
N LYS A 159 0.69 -28.45 -10.44
CA LYS A 159 2.03 -29.09 -10.31
C LYS A 159 3.04 -28.83 -11.46
N GLY A 160 2.80 -27.87 -12.35
CA GLY A 160 3.48 -27.78 -13.66
C GLY A 160 4.56 -26.70 -13.81
N GLU A 161 4.31 -25.47 -13.34
CA GLU A 161 5.19 -24.30 -13.58
C GLU A 161 5.36 -23.51 -12.29
N GLY A 162 6.60 -23.39 -11.79
CA GLY A 162 6.95 -22.61 -10.59
C GLY A 162 7.32 -23.42 -9.33
N GLY A 163 6.92 -24.69 -9.24
CA GLY A 163 7.43 -25.60 -8.18
C GLY A 163 6.93 -25.33 -6.75
N CYS A 164 5.81 -24.62 -6.59
CA CYS A 164 5.29 -24.24 -5.28
C CYS A 164 4.49 -25.34 -4.57
N THR A 165 5.25 -26.26 -3.96
CA THR A 165 4.72 -27.23 -2.99
C THR A 165 5.13 -26.88 -1.56
N TYR A 166 4.29 -27.29 -0.61
CA TYR A 166 4.52 -27.15 0.83
C TYR A 166 5.91 -27.63 1.24
N GLY A 167 6.65 -26.81 2.00
CA GLY A 167 7.95 -27.18 2.59
C GLY A 167 9.21 -26.89 1.76
N ARG A 168 9.14 -26.10 0.68
CA ARG A 168 10.34 -25.52 0.02
C ARG A 168 10.41 -24.00 0.15
N GLU A 169 11.57 -23.52 0.55
CA GLU A 169 11.94 -22.10 0.38
C GLU A 169 12.19 -21.82 -1.12
N GLY A 170 11.86 -20.60 -1.56
CA GLY A 170 12.19 -20.13 -2.92
C GLY A 170 11.05 -20.07 -3.93
N CYS A 171 9.80 -19.91 -3.51
CA CYS A 171 8.71 -19.52 -4.43
C CYS A 171 8.69 -18.01 -4.69
N PRO A 172 8.95 -17.54 -5.93
CA PRO A 172 8.49 -16.23 -6.33
C PRO A 172 6.96 -16.28 -6.42
N TYR A 173 6.26 -15.50 -5.60
CA TYR A 173 4.81 -15.39 -5.68
C TYR A 173 4.45 -14.25 -6.65
N PRO A 174 4.01 -14.52 -7.90
CA PRO A 174 3.44 -13.50 -8.76
C PRO A 174 2.10 -12.99 -8.20
N SER A 175 1.60 -11.87 -8.71
CA SER A 175 0.29 -11.31 -8.34
C SER A 175 -0.87 -12.25 -8.66
N HIS A 176 -0.78 -13.02 -9.76
CA HIS A 176 -1.77 -14.01 -10.16
C HIS A 176 -1.10 -15.36 -10.45
N ILE A 177 -1.76 -16.48 -10.11
CA ILE A 177 -1.29 -17.84 -10.39
C ILE A 177 -2.32 -18.57 -11.26
N ARG A 178 -1.94 -18.97 -12.49
CA ARG A 178 -2.77 -19.81 -13.37
C ARG A 178 -3.26 -21.07 -12.65
N GLY A 179 -2.34 -21.78 -12.01
CA GLY A 179 -2.65 -22.97 -11.22
C GLY A 179 -3.30 -24.08 -12.03
N ALA A 180 -4.40 -24.63 -11.51
CA ALA A 180 -5.23 -25.63 -12.22
C ALA A 180 -6.03 -25.03 -13.39
N CYS A 181 -6.18 -23.70 -13.48
CA CYS A 181 -6.98 -23.07 -14.52
C CYS A 181 -6.33 -23.18 -15.92
N PRO A 182 -7.13 -23.07 -16.99
CA PRO A 182 -6.63 -23.07 -18.37
C PRO A 182 -5.65 -21.91 -18.65
N THR A 183 -4.98 -21.92 -19.80
CA THR A 183 -4.32 -20.70 -20.31
C THR A 183 -5.36 -19.60 -20.54
N ASP A 184 -5.00 -18.34 -20.32
CA ASP A 184 -5.89 -17.16 -20.35
C ASP A 184 -6.91 -17.08 -19.19
N TRP A 185 -6.70 -17.91 -18.16
CA TRP A 185 -7.49 -17.97 -16.93
C TRP A 185 -6.59 -18.23 -15.72
N HIS A 186 -6.98 -17.79 -14.52
CA HIS A 186 -6.23 -18.06 -13.30
C HIS A 186 -7.07 -18.42 -12.08
N LEU A 187 -6.39 -18.93 -11.05
CA LEU A 187 -6.97 -19.19 -9.73
C LEU A 187 -7.23 -17.82 -9.07
N PRO A 188 -8.49 -17.45 -8.77
CA PRO A 188 -8.80 -16.08 -8.36
C PRO A 188 -8.13 -15.70 -7.05
N THR A 189 -7.71 -14.44 -6.94
CA THR A 189 -7.22 -13.87 -5.69
C THR A 189 -8.36 -13.62 -4.71
N THR A 190 -8.00 -13.27 -3.46
CA THR A 190 -8.96 -12.84 -2.45
C THR A 190 -9.63 -11.53 -2.87
N GLU A 191 -8.86 -10.58 -3.42
CA GLU A 191 -9.41 -9.31 -3.92
C GLU A 191 -10.37 -9.53 -5.11
N GLU A 192 -10.16 -10.57 -5.92
CA GLU A 192 -11.04 -10.92 -7.04
C GLU A 192 -12.37 -11.52 -6.59
N TRP A 193 -12.33 -12.44 -5.61
CA TRP A 193 -13.55 -12.93 -4.96
C TRP A 193 -14.31 -11.81 -4.25
N GLU A 194 -13.61 -10.86 -3.62
CA GLU A 194 -14.23 -9.69 -2.99
C GLU A 194 -14.84 -8.74 -4.04
N THR A 195 -14.15 -8.50 -5.16
CA THR A 195 -14.66 -7.72 -6.29
C THR A 195 -16.00 -8.28 -6.78
N LEU A 196 -16.10 -9.61 -6.92
CA LEU A 196 -17.35 -10.31 -7.23
C LEU A 196 -18.39 -10.15 -6.10
N ILE A 197 -18.03 -10.48 -4.86
CA ILE A 197 -18.97 -10.49 -3.71
C ILE A 197 -19.59 -9.11 -3.44
N TYR A 198 -18.83 -8.03 -3.64
CA TYR A 198 -19.27 -6.66 -3.44
C TYR A 198 -19.68 -5.95 -4.75
N SER A 199 -19.90 -6.69 -5.85
CA SER A 199 -20.48 -6.12 -7.06
C SER A 199 -21.96 -5.72 -6.84
N PRO A 200 -22.49 -4.68 -7.54
CA PRO A 200 -23.90 -4.28 -7.42
C PRO A 200 -24.88 -5.40 -7.77
N GLU A 201 -24.53 -6.27 -8.73
CA GLU A 201 -25.33 -7.41 -9.16
C GLU A 201 -25.41 -8.52 -8.10
N VAL A 202 -24.43 -8.56 -7.18
CA VAL A 202 -24.28 -9.58 -6.14
C VAL A 202 -24.83 -9.12 -4.78
N GLY A 203 -24.73 -7.83 -4.47
CA GLY A 203 -25.33 -7.22 -3.28
C GLY A 203 -24.55 -7.44 -1.98
N GLY A 204 -23.22 -7.53 -2.06
CA GLY A 204 -22.33 -7.58 -0.89
C GLY A 204 -22.35 -8.90 -0.13
N GLN A 205 -21.53 -8.99 0.91
CA GLN A 205 -21.34 -10.23 1.70
C GLN A 205 -22.66 -10.85 2.20
N GLY A 206 -23.65 -10.03 2.59
CA GLY A 206 -24.96 -10.50 3.05
C GLY A 206 -25.93 -10.94 1.95
N GLY A 207 -25.72 -10.50 0.70
CA GLY A 207 -26.52 -10.84 -0.48
C GLY A 207 -25.89 -11.88 -1.40
N ALA A 208 -24.58 -12.13 -1.30
CA ALA A 208 -23.83 -12.93 -2.25
C ALA A 208 -24.34 -14.37 -2.40
N GLY A 209 -24.72 -15.02 -1.30
CA GLY A 209 -25.36 -16.34 -1.34
C GLY A 209 -26.75 -16.34 -1.99
N LYS A 210 -27.48 -15.21 -2.00
CA LYS A 210 -28.75 -15.09 -2.75
C LYS A 210 -28.48 -14.94 -4.25
N ALA A 211 -27.53 -14.09 -4.63
CA ALA A 211 -27.29 -13.72 -6.03
C ALA A 211 -26.41 -14.71 -6.82
N LEU A 212 -25.47 -15.40 -6.15
CA LEU A 212 -24.50 -16.32 -6.78
C LEU A 212 -24.93 -17.80 -6.74
N LYS A 213 -25.72 -18.25 -5.75
CA LYS A 213 -26.12 -19.67 -5.66
C LYS A 213 -27.10 -20.04 -6.76
N ALA A 214 -26.89 -21.22 -7.34
CA ALA A 214 -27.89 -21.88 -8.16
C ALA A 214 -29.21 -22.04 -7.38
N THR A 215 -30.33 -22.01 -8.10
CA THR A 215 -31.66 -22.14 -7.50
C THR A 215 -31.90 -23.57 -6.97
N GLY A 216 -31.43 -24.57 -7.73
CA GLY A 216 -31.36 -25.99 -7.36
C GLY A 216 -30.05 -26.39 -6.66
N SER A 217 -29.84 -27.69 -6.44
CA SER A 217 -28.71 -28.29 -5.70
C SER A 217 -28.63 -28.00 -4.18
N TRP A 218 -29.32 -27.00 -3.64
CA TRP A 218 -29.25 -26.63 -2.22
C TRP A 218 -30.45 -27.11 -1.39
N THR A 219 -30.19 -27.64 -0.19
CA THR A 219 -31.18 -27.96 0.84
C THR A 219 -32.01 -26.73 1.19
N THR A 220 -33.32 -26.92 1.38
CA THR A 220 -34.25 -25.84 1.73
C THR A 220 -34.07 -25.44 3.20
N TYR A 221 -33.88 -24.14 3.45
CA TYR A 221 -33.87 -23.54 4.79
C TYR A 221 -34.81 -22.34 4.82
N LYS A 222 -35.50 -22.13 5.95
CA LYS A 222 -36.52 -21.08 6.08
C LYS A 222 -35.87 -19.69 6.02
N GLY A 223 -36.36 -18.82 5.14
CA GLY A 223 -35.88 -17.44 4.98
C GLY A 223 -34.68 -17.27 4.04
N ILE A 224 -34.23 -18.34 3.39
CA ILE A 224 -33.13 -18.30 2.41
C ILE A 224 -33.71 -18.26 1.00
N THR A 225 -33.23 -17.30 0.22
CA THR A 225 -33.66 -17.04 -1.16
C THR A 225 -32.45 -17.17 -2.05
N ARG A 226 -32.55 -17.94 -3.13
CA ARG A 226 -31.48 -18.10 -4.13
C ARG A 226 -32.07 -17.73 -5.48
N THR A 227 -31.62 -16.61 -6.04
CA THR A 227 -32.10 -16.09 -7.33
C THR A 227 -31.21 -16.52 -8.49
N ASN A 228 -29.93 -16.81 -8.23
CA ASN A 228 -28.92 -17.00 -9.27
C ASN A 228 -28.90 -15.84 -10.29
N SER A 229 -29.21 -14.62 -9.84
CA SER A 229 -29.46 -13.45 -10.70
C SER A 229 -28.24 -12.98 -11.49
N THR A 230 -27.05 -13.46 -11.12
CA THR A 230 -25.78 -13.20 -11.82
C THR A 230 -25.39 -14.29 -12.81
N GLY A 231 -26.06 -15.44 -12.80
CA GLY A 231 -25.64 -16.63 -13.56
C GLY A 231 -24.42 -17.36 -12.99
N PHE A 232 -23.81 -16.90 -11.91
CA PHE A 232 -22.63 -17.55 -11.32
C PHE A 232 -22.90 -18.97 -10.80
N SER A 233 -24.14 -19.33 -10.48
CA SER A 233 -24.58 -20.73 -10.35
C SER A 233 -23.75 -21.62 -9.41
N ILE A 234 -23.48 -21.16 -8.18
CA ILE A 234 -22.81 -21.99 -7.17
C ILE A 234 -23.69 -23.19 -6.82
N LEU A 235 -23.15 -24.40 -7.00
CA LEU A 235 -23.74 -25.67 -6.58
C LEU A 235 -23.21 -26.06 -5.19
N ALA A 236 -24.03 -26.77 -4.41
CA ALA A 236 -23.65 -27.27 -3.09
C ALA A 236 -22.74 -28.50 -3.18
N SER A 237 -21.52 -28.30 -3.68
CA SER A 237 -20.51 -29.33 -3.99
C SER A 237 -19.83 -29.95 -2.76
N GLY A 238 -20.06 -29.41 -1.56
CA GLY A 238 -19.41 -29.85 -0.32
C GLY A 238 -17.89 -29.66 -0.36
N TYR A 239 -17.18 -30.51 0.39
CA TYR A 239 -15.72 -30.57 0.40
C TYR A 239 -15.20 -31.98 0.75
N ARG A 240 -13.89 -32.18 0.61
CA ARG A 240 -13.19 -33.43 0.97
C ARG A 240 -12.31 -33.24 2.21
N PRO A 241 -12.55 -33.96 3.33
CA PRO A 241 -11.66 -33.99 4.48
C PRO A 241 -10.47 -34.96 4.28
N THR A 242 -9.40 -34.75 5.05
CA THR A 242 -8.10 -35.44 4.93
C THR A 242 -8.10 -36.91 5.34
N HIS A 243 -9.02 -37.35 6.19
CA HIS A 243 -8.93 -38.63 6.93
C HIS A 243 -9.87 -39.77 6.46
N GLY A 244 -10.37 -39.74 5.22
CA GLY A 244 -10.83 -40.93 4.47
C GLY A 244 -12.10 -41.70 4.93
N ARG A 245 -12.84 -42.22 3.94
CA ARG A 245 -14.00 -43.16 4.03
C ARG A 245 -15.37 -42.65 4.52
N HIS A 246 -15.51 -41.40 4.97
CA HIS A 246 -16.82 -40.74 5.03
C HIS A 246 -16.78 -39.49 4.16
N VAL A 247 -17.04 -39.68 2.87
CA VAL A 247 -17.14 -38.58 1.91
C VAL A 247 -18.54 -37.98 2.04
N GLY A 248 -18.61 -36.71 2.45
CA GLY A 248 -19.88 -36.02 2.60
C GLY A 248 -20.31 -35.79 4.04
N TYR A 249 -19.70 -34.78 4.65
CA TYR A 249 -20.58 -33.76 5.21
C TYR A 249 -20.94 -32.80 4.07
N GLU A 250 -22.18 -32.34 4.07
CA GLU A 250 -22.60 -31.10 3.42
C GLU A 250 -22.79 -31.01 1.90
N MET A 251 -22.84 -32.10 1.13
CA MET A 251 -23.44 -32.00 -0.22
C MET A 251 -24.92 -31.62 -0.08
N GLY A 252 -25.33 -30.58 -0.79
CA GLY A 252 -26.63 -29.92 -0.57
C GLY A 252 -26.63 -28.85 0.53
N THR A 253 -25.66 -28.84 1.48
CA THR A 253 -25.62 -27.82 2.54
C THR A 253 -24.48 -26.81 2.44
N GLU A 254 -23.38 -27.08 1.74
CA GLU A 254 -22.32 -26.09 1.51
C GLU A 254 -21.60 -26.19 0.15
N ALA A 255 -20.87 -25.13 -0.17
CA ALA A 255 -19.89 -25.06 -1.25
C ALA A 255 -18.68 -24.24 -0.79
N ARG A 256 -17.47 -24.65 -1.20
CA ARG A 256 -16.21 -24.02 -0.80
C ARG A 256 -15.29 -23.82 -2.00
N PHE A 257 -14.62 -22.68 -2.05
CA PHE A 257 -13.73 -22.28 -3.14
C PHE A 257 -12.37 -21.82 -2.62
N TRP A 258 -11.32 -22.29 -3.27
CA TRP A 258 -9.97 -21.78 -3.03
C TRP A 258 -9.80 -20.36 -3.59
N ALA A 259 -9.07 -19.52 -2.86
CA ALA A 259 -8.66 -18.17 -3.27
C ALA A 259 -7.16 -17.98 -2.99
N PHE A 260 -6.49 -17.16 -3.79
CA PHE A 260 -5.07 -16.86 -3.67
C PHE A 260 -4.81 -15.51 -2.96
N SER A 261 -3.70 -15.37 -2.24
CA SER A 261 -3.31 -14.11 -1.57
C SER A 261 -1.82 -14.16 -1.23
N VAL A 262 -1.16 -12.99 -1.19
CA VAL A 262 0.27 -12.86 -0.89
C VAL A 262 0.52 -11.84 0.24
N PRO A 263 1.45 -12.12 1.18
CA PRO A 263 2.17 -13.37 1.39
C PRO A 263 1.34 -14.40 2.17
N VAL A 264 1.45 -15.69 1.80
CA VAL A 264 0.82 -16.80 2.55
C VAL A 264 1.60 -17.02 3.85
N SER A 265 1.23 -16.30 4.92
CA SER A 265 1.99 -16.24 6.19
C SER A 265 1.69 -17.37 7.18
N LEU A 266 0.81 -18.32 6.84
CA LEU A 266 0.32 -19.35 7.75
C LEU A 266 0.77 -20.75 7.32
N ALA A 267 1.56 -21.41 8.17
CA ALA A 267 2.04 -22.76 7.95
C ALA A 267 0.87 -23.77 7.93
N GLY A 268 0.46 -24.19 6.73
CA GLY A 268 -0.55 -25.23 6.51
C GLY A 268 -1.97 -24.75 6.18
N TYR A 269 -2.21 -23.43 6.09
CA TYR A 269 -3.54 -22.87 5.83
C TYR A 269 -3.57 -21.97 4.58
N ALA A 270 -4.63 -22.07 3.78
CA ALA A 270 -4.86 -21.27 2.58
C ALA A 270 -6.21 -20.51 2.61
N PRO A 271 -6.35 -19.37 1.91
CA PRO A 271 -7.58 -18.59 1.89
C PRO A 271 -8.70 -19.28 1.09
N CYS A 272 -9.94 -19.17 1.57
CA CYS A 272 -11.10 -19.73 0.90
C CYS A 272 -12.39 -18.96 1.18
N PHE A 273 -13.32 -19.04 0.23
CA PHE A 273 -14.69 -18.55 0.39
C PHE A 273 -15.65 -19.72 0.51
N TYR A 274 -16.60 -19.64 1.44
CA TYR A 274 -17.62 -20.66 1.63
C TYR A 274 -19.04 -20.09 1.71
N PHE A 275 -19.98 -20.95 1.34
CA PHE A 275 -21.38 -20.63 1.14
C PHE A 275 -22.23 -21.76 1.75
N THR A 276 -23.18 -21.44 2.63
CA THR A 276 -24.02 -22.45 3.32
C THR A 276 -25.50 -22.34 2.95
N TYR A 277 -26.26 -23.43 3.01
CA TYR A 277 -27.70 -23.48 2.73
C TYR A 277 -28.57 -22.62 3.66
N SER A 278 -28.07 -22.32 4.85
CA SER A 278 -28.71 -21.55 5.92
C SER A 278 -28.37 -20.06 5.89
N SER A 279 -27.64 -19.58 4.87
CA SER A 279 -27.24 -18.18 4.72
C SER A 279 -27.52 -17.63 3.32
N ASN A 280 -27.96 -16.37 3.26
CA ASN A 280 -28.04 -15.59 2.02
C ASN A 280 -26.70 -14.94 1.66
N GLY A 281 -25.66 -15.11 2.47
CA GLY A 281 -24.35 -14.50 2.29
C GLY A 281 -23.22 -15.46 1.89
N ALA A 282 -22.03 -14.86 1.80
CA ALA A 282 -20.73 -15.51 1.66
C ALA A 282 -19.90 -15.32 2.95
N ALA A 283 -18.93 -16.19 3.19
CA ALA A 283 -17.97 -16.03 4.28
C ALA A 283 -16.55 -16.35 3.81
N TYR A 284 -15.59 -15.55 4.29
CA TYR A 284 -14.16 -15.71 4.05
C TYR A 284 -13.49 -16.33 5.28
N THR A 285 -12.55 -17.25 5.07
CA THR A 285 -11.74 -17.86 6.13
C THR A 285 -10.46 -18.46 5.55
N THR A 286 -9.53 -18.86 6.41
CA THR A 286 -8.43 -19.75 6.01
C THR A 286 -8.70 -21.18 6.49
N HIS A 287 -8.26 -22.16 5.71
CA HIS A 287 -8.46 -23.58 6.01
C HIS A 287 -7.27 -24.44 5.58
N ASP A 288 -7.19 -25.63 6.18
CA ASP A 288 -6.12 -26.60 5.97
C ASP A 288 -5.93 -26.92 4.48
N MET A 289 -4.70 -26.75 3.99
CA MET A 289 -4.28 -26.91 2.59
C MET A 289 -4.48 -28.34 2.06
N GLU A 290 -4.62 -29.34 2.94
CA GLU A 290 -4.89 -30.72 2.57
C GLU A 290 -6.39 -31.02 2.32
N LEU A 291 -7.30 -30.08 2.60
CA LEU A 291 -8.72 -30.22 2.27
C LEU A 291 -8.97 -30.07 0.76
N GLY A 292 -9.99 -30.75 0.23
CA GLY A 292 -10.39 -30.61 -1.18
C GLY A 292 -11.56 -29.65 -1.37
N TYR A 293 -11.34 -28.49 -1.99
CA TYR A 293 -12.37 -27.48 -2.32
C TYR A 293 -12.54 -27.30 -3.83
N SER A 294 -13.66 -26.69 -4.25
CA SER A 294 -13.91 -26.41 -5.66
C SER A 294 -12.96 -25.32 -6.16
N VAL A 295 -12.58 -25.37 -7.43
CA VAL A 295 -11.89 -24.29 -8.14
C VAL A 295 -12.85 -23.69 -9.16
N ARG A 296 -12.81 -22.37 -9.31
CA ARG A 296 -13.60 -21.64 -10.29
C ARG A 296 -12.74 -20.51 -10.81
N CYS A 297 -12.44 -20.55 -12.10
CA CYS A 297 -11.44 -19.67 -12.69
C CYS A 297 -12.06 -18.33 -13.12
N ILE A 298 -11.21 -17.30 -13.07
CA ILE A 298 -11.45 -15.97 -13.63
C ILE A 298 -10.55 -15.80 -14.87
N MET A 299 -11.03 -15.08 -15.88
CA MET A 299 -10.30 -14.79 -17.11
C MET A 299 -9.24 -13.71 -16.85
N ASP A 300 -8.08 -13.82 -17.47
CA ASP A 300 -7.00 -12.83 -17.35
C ASP A 300 -7.45 -11.45 -17.88
N GLU A 301 -7.13 -10.36 -17.17
CA GLU A 301 -7.71 -9.03 -17.45
C GLU A 301 -7.42 -8.53 -18.87
N ASP A 302 -6.26 -8.86 -19.45
CA ASP A 302 -5.87 -8.47 -20.80
C ASP A 302 -6.64 -9.24 -21.91
N LYS A 303 -7.45 -10.24 -21.54
CA LYS A 303 -8.30 -11.04 -22.44
C LYS A 303 -9.78 -10.66 -22.35
N VAL A 304 -10.18 -9.83 -21.38
CA VAL A 304 -11.57 -9.40 -21.21
C VAL A 304 -11.96 -8.42 -22.33
N PRO A 305 -13.00 -8.70 -23.14
CA PRO A 305 -13.40 -7.79 -24.21
C PRO A 305 -13.90 -6.42 -23.68
N PRO A 306 -13.46 -5.29 -24.26
CA PRO A 306 -13.91 -3.96 -23.86
C PRO A 306 -15.38 -3.72 -24.20
N VAL A 307 -16.07 -2.94 -23.37
CA VAL A 307 -17.47 -2.55 -23.57
C VAL A 307 -17.53 -1.30 -24.44
N SER A 308 -18.27 -1.35 -25.55
CA SER A 308 -18.41 -0.21 -26.47
C SER A 308 -19.49 0.78 -26.01
N SER A 309 -19.14 2.06 -25.81
CA SER A 309 -20.08 3.17 -25.57
C SER A 309 -19.75 4.38 -26.47
N SER A 310 -20.74 5.25 -26.72
CA SER A 310 -20.75 6.17 -27.87
C SER A 310 -20.89 7.67 -27.55
N SER A 311 -19.91 8.46 -28.01
CA SER A 311 -19.85 9.88 -28.43
C SER A 311 -20.97 10.90 -28.12
N ALA A 312 -20.59 12.05 -27.53
CA ALA A 312 -20.92 13.45 -27.94
C ALA A 312 -20.21 14.48 -27.01
N LYS A 313 -19.21 15.26 -27.44
CA LYS A 313 -19.20 16.53 -28.22
C LYS A 313 -19.28 17.84 -27.38
N SER A 314 -18.35 18.75 -27.69
CA SER A 314 -17.95 19.97 -26.95
C SER A 314 -18.40 21.31 -27.57
N SER A 315 -18.23 22.42 -26.84
CA SER A 315 -18.21 23.80 -27.38
C SER A 315 -17.45 24.79 -26.49
N SER A 316 -16.76 25.77 -27.10
CA SER A 316 -15.73 26.65 -26.51
C SER A 316 -16.01 28.16 -26.68
N SER A 317 -15.31 29.03 -25.91
CA SER A 317 -14.89 30.39 -26.37
C SER A 317 -13.93 31.12 -25.40
N VAL A 318 -12.93 31.81 -25.98
CA VAL A 318 -11.93 32.77 -25.39
C VAL A 318 -12.52 34.22 -25.28
N GLU A 319 -11.92 35.28 -24.71
CA GLU A 319 -10.53 35.80 -24.81
C GLU A 319 -10.18 37.01 -23.86
N SER A 320 -8.89 37.16 -23.50
CA SER A 320 -8.07 38.41 -23.26
C SER A 320 -8.33 39.48 -22.14
N SER A 321 -7.42 39.47 -21.13
CA SER A 321 -6.51 40.54 -20.62
C SER A 321 -6.93 42.01 -20.32
N SER A 322 -6.59 42.50 -19.12
CA SER A 322 -5.66 43.66 -18.91
C SER A 322 -5.24 43.82 -17.43
N SER A 323 -4.06 44.40 -17.16
CA SER A 323 -3.42 44.50 -15.84
C SER A 323 -3.52 45.91 -15.21
N GLU A 324 -3.68 46.01 -13.89
CA GLU A 324 -2.86 46.92 -13.03
C GLU A 324 -3.07 46.63 -11.52
N GLN A 325 -2.04 46.91 -10.71
CA GLN A 325 -2.00 46.57 -9.27
C GLN A 325 -2.64 47.67 -8.39
N SER A 326 -3.32 47.26 -7.31
CA SER A 326 -3.48 48.12 -6.11
C SER A 326 -3.71 47.30 -4.85
N SER A 327 -3.15 47.78 -3.73
CA SER A 327 -3.06 47.07 -2.46
C SER A 327 -4.32 47.21 -1.59
N SER A 328 -4.91 46.07 -1.21
CA SER A 328 -5.69 45.92 0.03
C SER A 328 -5.57 44.49 0.54
N SER A 329 -5.82 44.28 1.83
CA SER A 329 -5.62 43.00 2.53
C SER A 329 -6.65 41.94 2.12
N LYS A 330 -6.53 41.38 0.92
CA LYS A 330 -7.37 40.27 0.45
C LYS A 330 -6.92 38.95 1.06
N ILE A 331 -7.89 38.18 1.59
CA ILE A 331 -7.71 36.86 2.24
C ILE A 331 -7.55 35.72 1.21
N GLY A 332 -7.59 36.05 -0.08
CA GLY A 332 -7.33 35.15 -1.20
C GLY A 332 -7.56 35.87 -2.53
N CYS A 333 -7.51 35.14 -3.65
CA CYS A 333 -7.75 35.71 -4.97
C CYS A 333 -9.24 35.93 -5.29
N LYS A 334 -10.15 35.30 -4.53
CA LYS A 334 -11.61 35.28 -4.72
C LYS A 334 -12.38 35.81 -3.51
N SER A 335 -13.52 36.41 -3.79
CA SER A 335 -14.46 37.04 -2.84
C SER A 335 -15.89 36.98 -3.37
N GLU A 336 -16.87 37.43 -2.59
CA GLU A 336 -18.29 37.45 -3.02
C GLU A 336 -18.56 38.31 -4.27
N THR A 337 -17.72 39.32 -4.56
CA THR A 337 -17.95 40.31 -5.63
C THR A 337 -16.87 40.32 -6.72
N GLU A 338 -15.71 39.70 -6.47
CA GLU A 338 -14.58 39.66 -7.39
C GLU A 338 -13.88 38.31 -7.31
N ASP A 339 -13.61 37.69 -8.47
CA ASP A 339 -12.76 36.51 -8.61
C ASP A 339 -11.56 36.89 -9.49
N ASN A 340 -10.36 36.82 -8.91
CA ASN A 340 -9.08 37.13 -9.57
C ASN A 340 -8.14 35.91 -9.50
N CYS A 341 -8.67 34.70 -9.25
CA CYS A 341 -7.85 33.49 -9.23
C CYS A 341 -7.40 33.10 -10.65
N GLU A 342 -6.19 32.57 -10.75
CA GLU A 342 -5.64 32.06 -12.01
C GLU A 342 -6.14 30.62 -12.20
N TYR A 343 -7.10 30.44 -13.12
CA TYR A 343 -7.70 29.15 -13.44
C TYR A 343 -7.20 28.59 -14.77
N GLY A 344 -7.26 27.27 -14.89
CA GLY A 344 -7.03 26.52 -16.12
C GLY A 344 -8.03 25.38 -16.25
N GLU A 345 -7.83 24.56 -17.28
CA GLU A 345 -8.59 23.33 -17.52
C GLU A 345 -7.64 22.16 -17.76
N LEU A 346 -7.98 21.00 -17.22
CA LEU A 346 -7.33 19.72 -17.43
C LEU A 346 -8.32 18.79 -18.15
N VAL A 347 -7.95 18.29 -19.32
CA VAL A 347 -8.69 17.23 -20.00
C VAL A 347 -8.02 15.89 -19.67
N ASP A 348 -8.73 15.00 -18.98
CA ASP A 348 -8.25 13.62 -18.80
C ASP A 348 -8.53 12.84 -20.10
N GLU A 349 -7.52 12.71 -20.95
CA GLU A 349 -7.60 11.99 -22.24
C GLU A 349 -8.03 10.51 -22.09
N ARG A 350 -8.02 9.94 -20.87
CA ARG A 350 -8.36 8.54 -20.60
C ARG A 350 -9.88 8.30 -20.55
N ASP A 351 -10.68 9.31 -20.22
CA ASP A 351 -12.16 9.25 -20.19
C ASP A 351 -12.87 10.46 -20.81
N GLY A 352 -12.14 11.51 -21.18
CA GLY A 352 -12.65 12.75 -21.75
C GLY A 352 -13.24 13.72 -20.72
N GLN A 353 -13.09 13.46 -19.41
CA GLN A 353 -13.55 14.36 -18.36
C GLN A 353 -12.68 15.62 -18.33
N VAL A 354 -13.34 16.77 -18.42
CA VAL A 354 -12.69 18.08 -18.20
C VAL A 354 -12.84 18.43 -16.72
N TYR A 355 -11.75 18.86 -16.11
CA TYR A 355 -11.66 19.34 -14.73
C TYR A 355 -11.13 20.78 -14.73
N LYS A 356 -11.66 21.62 -13.87
CA LYS A 356 -11.06 22.93 -13.58
C LYS A 356 -9.79 22.76 -12.77
N THR A 357 -8.83 23.62 -13.02
CA THR A 357 -7.59 23.73 -12.25
C THR A 357 -7.41 25.16 -11.76
N VAL A 358 -6.66 25.33 -10.68
CA VAL A 358 -6.41 26.64 -10.06
C VAL A 358 -4.99 26.70 -9.55
N LYS A 359 -4.35 27.85 -9.74
CA LYS A 359 -3.01 28.12 -9.21
C LYS A 359 -3.09 28.73 -7.81
N ILE A 360 -2.42 28.12 -6.84
CA ILE A 360 -2.37 28.58 -5.46
C ILE A 360 -0.91 28.60 -4.99
N GLY A 361 -0.40 29.79 -4.68
CA GLY A 361 1.04 30.01 -4.65
C GLY A 361 1.65 29.72 -6.02
N ASP A 362 2.67 28.87 -6.05
CA ASP A 362 3.30 28.42 -7.29
C ASP A 362 2.71 27.11 -7.85
N GLN A 363 1.86 26.42 -7.07
CA GLN A 363 1.32 25.09 -7.39
C GLN A 363 0.03 25.15 -8.21
N TRP A 364 -0.06 24.32 -9.25
CA TRP A 364 -1.28 24.11 -10.06
C TRP A 364 -2.07 22.90 -9.59
N TRP A 365 -3.20 23.12 -8.91
CA TRP A 365 -4.04 22.08 -8.35
C TRP A 365 -5.30 21.83 -9.18
N MET A 366 -5.82 20.61 -9.16
CA MET A 366 -7.23 20.37 -9.53
C MET A 366 -8.16 21.12 -8.57
N ALA A 367 -9.12 21.88 -9.10
CA ALA A 367 -10.18 22.54 -8.34
C ALA A 367 -11.40 21.61 -8.10
N GLU A 368 -11.46 20.48 -8.80
CA GLU A 368 -12.51 19.46 -8.70
C GLU A 368 -11.90 18.11 -8.30
N ASN A 369 -12.69 17.25 -7.64
CA ASN A 369 -12.24 15.92 -7.22
C ASN A 369 -12.15 14.97 -8.43
N LEU A 370 -11.13 14.12 -8.49
CA LEU A 370 -10.94 13.18 -9.60
C LEU A 370 -12.12 12.19 -9.70
N ASN A 371 -12.69 12.05 -10.90
CA ASN A 371 -13.85 11.20 -11.21
C ASN A 371 -13.50 10.00 -12.13
N TYR A 372 -12.21 9.76 -12.35
CA TYR A 372 -11.72 8.67 -13.20
C TYR A 372 -12.07 7.28 -12.64
N GLN A 373 -12.72 6.43 -13.42
CA GLN A 373 -13.18 5.12 -12.94
C GLN A 373 -12.06 4.07 -12.89
N THR A 374 -11.65 3.68 -11.68
CA THR A 374 -10.85 2.48 -11.41
C THR A 374 -11.68 1.37 -10.75
N ARG A 375 -11.12 0.14 -10.73
CA ARG A 375 -11.72 -1.07 -10.14
C ARG A 375 -12.11 -0.94 -8.66
N HIS A 376 -11.38 -0.13 -7.88
CA HIS A 376 -11.71 0.20 -6.49
C HIS A 376 -11.90 1.71 -6.30
N SER A 377 -12.67 2.30 -7.23
CA SER A 377 -13.23 3.64 -7.10
C SER A 377 -14.76 3.57 -7.01
N TYR A 378 -15.34 4.38 -6.14
CA TYR A 378 -16.77 4.31 -5.81
C TYR A 378 -17.41 5.70 -5.84
N CYS A 379 -18.66 5.73 -6.27
CA CYS A 379 -19.51 6.91 -6.16
C CYS A 379 -20.24 6.90 -4.82
N TYR A 380 -20.50 8.07 -4.25
CA TYR A 380 -21.11 8.20 -2.93
C TYR A 380 -22.55 7.64 -2.86
N GLY A 381 -22.76 6.51 -2.19
CA GLY A 381 -24.09 5.94 -1.89
C GLY A 381 -24.86 5.37 -3.08
N GLU A 382 -26.12 4.97 -2.85
CA GLU A 382 -26.88 4.07 -3.75
C GLU A 382 -27.22 4.66 -5.14
N ASP A 383 -27.41 5.98 -5.25
CA ASP A 383 -27.60 6.68 -6.55
C ASP A 383 -26.25 7.07 -7.17
N SER A 384 -25.54 6.09 -7.72
CA SER A 384 -24.11 6.20 -8.03
C SER A 384 -23.74 7.27 -9.06
N LEU A 385 -24.36 7.28 -10.25
CA LEU A 385 -23.86 8.07 -11.39
C LEU A 385 -23.93 9.59 -11.17
N TYR A 386 -25.04 10.12 -10.63
CA TYR A 386 -25.21 11.58 -10.43
C TYR A 386 -24.22 12.15 -9.39
N ARG A 387 -23.90 11.36 -8.36
CA ARG A 387 -23.08 11.83 -7.24
C ARG A 387 -21.59 11.81 -7.56
N CYS A 388 -21.14 10.90 -8.42
CA CYS A 388 -19.81 10.95 -9.01
C CYS A 388 -19.56 12.26 -9.78
N SER A 389 -20.55 12.77 -10.52
CA SER A 389 -20.43 14.07 -11.22
C SER A 389 -20.48 15.30 -10.31
N GLU A 390 -20.85 15.16 -9.03
CA GLU A 390 -20.93 16.28 -8.06
C GLU A 390 -19.76 16.28 -7.07
N TYR A 391 -19.36 15.10 -6.57
CA TYR A 391 -18.34 14.94 -5.51
C TYR A 391 -17.04 14.29 -5.99
N GLY A 392 -16.96 13.88 -7.26
CA GLY A 392 -15.93 12.97 -7.75
C GLY A 392 -16.08 11.56 -7.18
N ARG A 393 -15.02 10.76 -7.28
CA ARG A 393 -14.95 9.40 -6.73
C ARG A 393 -14.20 9.36 -5.41
N LEU A 394 -14.55 8.36 -4.61
CA LEU A 394 -13.76 7.87 -3.49
C LEU A 394 -12.94 6.67 -3.96
N TYR A 395 -11.67 6.59 -3.57
CA TYR A 395 -10.73 5.55 -3.96
C TYR A 395 -10.16 4.91 -2.69
N ILE A 396 -9.90 3.60 -2.71
CA ILE A 396 -8.99 3.02 -1.71
C ILE A 396 -7.55 3.44 -2.05
N TRP A 397 -6.66 3.46 -1.05
CA TRP A 397 -5.30 3.97 -1.25
C TRP A 397 -4.54 3.22 -2.35
N SER A 398 -4.68 1.90 -2.46
CA SER A 398 -4.04 1.14 -3.56
C SER A 398 -4.56 1.50 -4.96
N SER A 399 -5.79 2.00 -5.09
CA SER A 399 -6.27 2.55 -6.36
C SER A 399 -5.77 3.96 -6.59
N ALA A 400 -5.72 4.81 -5.56
CA ALA A 400 -5.13 6.15 -5.67
C ALA A 400 -3.66 6.09 -6.09
N MET A 401 -2.92 5.11 -5.56
CA MET A 401 -1.50 4.88 -5.84
C MET A 401 -1.20 4.23 -7.20
N ASP A 402 -2.20 3.78 -7.96
CA ASP A 402 -2.00 2.88 -9.12
C ASP A 402 -1.14 1.64 -8.79
N SER A 403 -1.61 0.87 -7.81
CA SER A 403 -0.89 -0.34 -7.39
C SER A 403 -0.89 -1.47 -8.41
N VAL A 404 -1.59 -1.33 -9.54
CA VAL A 404 -1.52 -2.27 -10.67
C VAL A 404 -0.46 -1.86 -11.70
N GLY A 405 0.07 -0.62 -11.64
CA GLY A 405 1.09 -0.12 -12.54
C GLY A 405 0.60 0.18 -13.94
N LYS A 406 -0.65 0.64 -14.07
CA LYS A 406 -1.30 0.90 -15.35
C LYS A 406 -0.90 2.25 -15.98
N TRP A 407 -0.52 3.22 -15.16
CA TRP A 407 -0.14 4.58 -15.55
C TRP A 407 1.23 4.99 -14.99
N GLY A 408 1.67 4.41 -13.86
CA GLY A 408 3.00 4.67 -13.30
C GLY A 408 3.62 3.47 -12.57
N THR A 409 4.94 3.32 -12.66
CA THR A 409 5.65 2.21 -12.00
C THR A 409 5.87 2.41 -10.51
N ASN A 410 5.90 3.66 -10.03
CA ASN A 410 6.23 4.00 -8.64
C ASN A 410 5.25 3.41 -7.62
N GLY A 411 3.96 3.28 -7.98
CA GLY A 411 2.93 2.73 -7.10
C GLY A 411 2.88 1.21 -7.00
N ILE A 412 3.64 0.47 -7.81
CA ILE A 412 3.35 -0.95 -8.10
C ILE A 412 3.28 -1.84 -6.84
N GLY A 413 2.13 -2.50 -6.76
CA GLY A 413 1.72 -3.40 -5.69
C GLY A 413 1.55 -2.74 -4.33
N CYS A 414 1.46 -1.40 -4.22
CA CYS A 414 1.23 -0.74 -2.93
C CYS A 414 -0.17 -1.00 -2.37
N GLY A 415 -0.37 -0.80 -1.07
CA GLY A 415 -1.67 -1.03 -0.47
C GLY A 415 -1.61 -1.46 0.98
N TYR A 416 -2.75 -1.95 1.43
CA TYR A 416 -2.96 -2.45 2.78
C TYR A 416 -2.05 -3.66 3.07
N GLN A 417 -1.53 -3.68 4.30
CA GLN A 417 -0.52 -4.61 4.81
C GLN A 417 0.85 -4.65 4.12
N LYS A 418 1.13 -3.77 3.16
CA LYS A 418 2.46 -3.65 2.53
C LYS A 418 3.13 -2.33 2.92
N ASN A 419 4.41 -2.38 3.24
CA ASN A 419 5.25 -1.18 3.32
C ASN A 419 5.65 -0.71 1.92
N CYS A 420 5.42 0.58 1.66
CA CYS A 420 5.70 1.27 0.42
C CYS A 420 6.44 2.58 0.69
N SER A 421 7.43 2.84 -0.16
CA SER A 421 8.20 4.08 -0.18
C SER A 421 8.41 4.48 -1.65
N PRO A 422 7.32 4.80 -2.36
CA PRO A 422 7.37 5.16 -3.77
C PRO A 422 8.08 6.51 -3.92
N ALA A 423 8.88 6.68 -4.97
CA ALA A 423 9.52 7.96 -5.25
C ALA A 423 8.46 8.97 -5.71
N PRO A 424 8.35 10.16 -5.08
CA PRO A 424 7.58 11.27 -5.63
C PRO A 424 8.27 11.86 -6.88
N PRO A 425 7.51 12.42 -7.84
CA PRO A 425 6.05 12.43 -7.91
C PRO A 425 5.49 11.03 -8.18
N VAL A 426 4.38 10.70 -7.52
CA VAL A 426 3.67 9.43 -7.75
C VAL A 426 2.48 9.71 -8.65
N HIS A 427 2.62 9.47 -9.96
CA HIS A 427 1.53 9.62 -10.95
C HIS A 427 0.20 9.03 -10.42
N GLY A 428 0.24 7.78 -9.97
CA GLY A 428 -0.92 7.13 -9.35
C GLY A 428 -2.11 7.09 -10.32
N VAL A 429 -3.31 7.37 -9.80
CA VAL A 429 -4.54 7.46 -10.60
C VAL A 429 -4.72 8.79 -11.35
N CYS A 430 -3.83 9.76 -11.16
CA CYS A 430 -3.93 11.07 -11.80
C CYS A 430 -3.72 11.00 -13.33
N PRO A 431 -4.11 12.03 -14.10
CA PRO A 431 -3.83 12.08 -15.54
C PRO A 431 -2.36 12.39 -15.83
N GLU A 432 -1.90 12.11 -17.05
CA GLU A 432 -0.51 12.40 -17.48
C GLU A 432 -0.14 13.88 -17.28
N GLY A 433 1.05 14.15 -16.74
CA GLY A 433 1.47 15.50 -16.33
C GLY A 433 0.89 15.97 -14.98
N TRP A 434 0.26 15.07 -14.23
CA TRP A 434 -0.28 15.29 -12.89
C TRP A 434 -0.02 14.08 -12.00
N HIS A 435 0.16 14.30 -10.71
CA HIS A 435 0.45 13.24 -9.74
C HIS A 435 -0.46 13.29 -8.51
N LEU A 436 -0.51 12.17 -7.79
CA LEU A 436 -1.12 12.07 -6.47
C LEU A 436 -0.25 12.81 -5.45
N PRO A 437 -0.71 13.95 -4.87
CA PRO A 437 0.15 14.83 -4.10
C PRO A 437 0.63 14.17 -2.82
N THR A 438 1.85 14.50 -2.42
CA THR A 438 2.43 14.16 -1.13
C THR A 438 1.87 15.04 0.00
N ARG A 439 2.07 14.60 1.23
CA ARG A 439 1.85 15.33 2.47
C ARG A 439 2.65 16.64 2.49
N LYS A 440 3.84 16.65 1.86
CA LYS A 440 4.67 17.84 1.70
C LYS A 440 3.96 18.86 0.79
N GLU A 441 3.45 18.43 -0.36
CA GLU A 441 2.73 19.32 -1.28
C GLU A 441 1.42 19.85 -0.69
N TRP A 442 0.65 19.01 0.02
CA TRP A 442 -0.50 19.50 0.80
C TRP A 442 -0.11 20.50 1.90
N SER A 443 1.06 20.31 2.55
CA SER A 443 1.57 21.28 3.53
C SER A 443 1.97 22.61 2.87
N THR A 444 2.54 22.57 1.67
CA THR A 444 2.82 23.77 0.85
C THR A 444 1.54 24.53 0.52
N LEU A 445 0.49 23.84 0.07
CA LEU A 445 -0.82 24.45 -0.17
C LEU A 445 -1.38 25.11 1.10
N PHE A 446 -1.32 24.41 2.24
CA PHE A 446 -1.83 24.93 3.51
C PHE A 446 -1.07 26.18 3.98
N ALA A 447 0.24 26.24 3.78
CA ALA A 447 1.05 27.42 4.06
C ALA A 447 0.77 28.58 3.07
N ALA A 448 0.49 28.27 1.80
CA ALA A 448 0.21 29.27 0.77
C ALA A 448 -1.12 30.01 0.98
N VAL A 449 -2.12 29.38 1.60
CA VAL A 449 -3.44 29.99 1.85
C VAL A 449 -3.57 30.75 3.17
N GLY A 450 -2.49 30.84 3.97
CA GLY A 450 -2.39 31.75 5.11
C GLY A 450 -2.52 31.09 6.48
N ASP A 451 -3.27 31.73 7.40
CA ASP A 451 -3.33 31.36 8.82
C ASP A 451 -3.85 29.93 9.01
N SER A 452 -3.05 29.11 9.70
CA SER A 452 -3.35 27.72 10.07
C SER A 452 -4.66 27.57 10.84
N SER A 453 -5.12 28.62 11.53
CA SER A 453 -6.41 28.64 12.22
C SER A 453 -7.63 28.68 11.28
N THR A 454 -7.44 29.01 9.99
CA THR A 454 -8.51 29.22 8.99
C THR A 454 -8.32 28.49 7.66
N THR A 455 -7.27 27.66 7.51
CA THR A 455 -6.95 26.91 6.27
C THR A 455 -8.13 26.13 5.71
N GLY A 456 -8.93 25.50 6.59
CA GLY A 456 -10.16 24.82 6.21
C GLY A 456 -11.23 25.79 5.74
N LYS A 457 -11.45 26.91 6.44
CA LYS A 457 -12.45 27.93 6.04
C LYS A 457 -12.18 28.50 4.64
N VAL A 458 -10.93 28.79 4.31
CA VAL A 458 -10.56 29.43 3.04
C VAL A 458 -10.54 28.48 1.84
N LEU A 459 -10.38 27.17 2.06
CA LEU A 459 -10.39 26.12 1.03
C LEU A 459 -11.75 25.42 0.85
N LYS A 460 -12.57 25.34 1.92
CA LYS A 460 -13.92 24.74 1.86
C LYS A 460 -14.82 25.46 0.85
N SER A 461 -15.63 24.68 0.14
CA SER A 461 -16.66 25.19 -0.77
C SER A 461 -17.67 26.09 -0.03
N THR A 462 -18.23 27.06 -0.76
CA THR A 462 -19.24 28.01 -0.23
C THR A 462 -20.60 27.39 0.04
N SER A 463 -20.80 26.13 -0.34
CA SER A 463 -22.03 25.35 -0.15
C SER A 463 -21.74 23.86 -0.04
N GLY A 464 -22.71 23.09 0.47
CA GLY A 464 -22.64 21.63 0.62
C GLY A 464 -22.36 21.16 2.05
N TRP A 465 -21.74 22.00 2.89
CA TRP A 465 -21.45 21.69 4.29
C TRP A 465 -22.69 21.95 5.17
N THR A 466 -22.90 21.08 6.14
CA THR A 466 -23.99 21.15 7.10
C THR A 466 -23.64 22.03 8.30
N ARG A 467 -24.64 22.33 9.14
CA ARG A 467 -24.50 23.08 10.41
C ARG A 467 -23.71 24.39 10.27
N ASP A 468 -23.93 25.10 9.16
CA ASP A 468 -23.26 26.36 8.77
C ASP A 468 -21.73 26.27 8.57
N GLY A 469 -21.19 25.05 8.44
CA GLY A 469 -19.76 24.75 8.28
C GLY A 469 -19.14 25.09 6.92
N ASN A 470 -19.86 25.79 6.04
CA ASN A 470 -19.38 26.15 4.70
C ASN A 470 -18.14 27.04 4.77
N GLY A 471 -17.24 26.89 3.80
CA GLY A 471 -16.10 27.77 3.63
C GLY A 471 -16.45 29.04 2.87
N ILE A 472 -15.41 29.80 2.52
CA ILE A 472 -15.51 31.00 1.67
C ILE A 472 -14.86 30.81 0.30
N ASP A 473 -14.22 29.66 0.05
CA ASP A 473 -13.52 29.34 -1.21
C ASP A 473 -12.62 30.49 -1.72
N ALA A 474 -11.84 31.12 -0.85
CA ALA A 474 -11.09 32.35 -1.18
C ALA A 474 -9.99 32.13 -2.24
N PHE A 475 -9.68 30.88 -2.57
CA PHE A 475 -8.65 30.47 -3.53
C PHE A 475 -9.19 29.64 -4.71
N GLY A 476 -10.51 29.50 -4.86
CA GLY A 476 -11.12 28.75 -5.96
C GLY A 476 -10.85 27.23 -5.92
N PHE A 477 -10.40 26.70 -4.79
CA PHE A 477 -10.04 25.29 -4.61
C PHE A 477 -11.27 24.40 -4.37
N SER A 478 -12.36 24.91 -3.80
CA SER A 478 -13.65 24.24 -3.71
C SER A 478 -13.60 22.81 -3.11
N VAL A 479 -13.22 22.67 -1.83
CA VAL A 479 -13.39 21.39 -1.11
C VAL A 479 -14.86 21.14 -0.80
N PHE A 480 -15.47 20.19 -1.51
CA PHE A 480 -16.81 19.68 -1.21
C PHE A 480 -16.79 18.55 -0.17
N PRO A 481 -17.80 18.46 0.71
CA PRO A 481 -17.88 17.46 1.78
C PRO A 481 -18.42 16.13 1.27
N ALA A 482 -17.58 15.43 0.51
CA ALA A 482 -17.86 14.11 -0.06
C ALA A 482 -18.02 13.00 1.01
N GLY A 483 -17.70 13.29 2.27
CA GLY A 483 -17.60 12.30 3.34
C GLY A 483 -16.46 11.31 3.06
N TYR A 484 -16.66 10.07 3.51
CA TYR A 484 -15.78 8.95 3.21
C TYR A 484 -16.52 7.62 3.25
N GLY A 485 -15.94 6.59 2.63
CA GLY A 485 -16.40 5.21 2.74
C GLY A 485 -15.47 4.39 3.63
N TYR A 486 -16.03 3.46 4.39
CA TYR A 486 -15.26 2.30 4.86
C TYR A 486 -15.33 1.20 3.81
N TYR A 487 -14.33 0.30 3.78
CA TYR A 487 -14.30 -0.94 2.98
C TYR A 487 -15.61 -1.76 2.94
N THR A 488 -16.47 -1.63 3.96
CA THR A 488 -17.81 -2.25 4.01
C THR A 488 -18.87 -1.55 3.16
N ARG A 489 -18.51 -0.51 2.39
CA ARG A 489 -19.37 0.43 1.65
C ARG A 489 -20.45 1.11 2.48
N ASN A 490 -20.17 1.29 3.77
CA ASN A 490 -20.87 2.25 4.60
C ASN A 490 -20.24 3.61 4.35
N PHE A 491 -20.96 4.48 3.64
CA PHE A 491 -20.60 5.88 3.45
C PHE A 491 -21.07 6.69 4.65
N ASN A 492 -20.18 7.50 5.22
CA ASN A 492 -20.45 8.31 6.39
C ASN A 492 -20.19 9.80 6.10
N ASP A 493 -20.74 10.64 6.96
CA ASP A 493 -20.31 12.02 7.18
C ASP A 493 -20.34 12.92 5.92
N ARG A 494 -21.19 12.63 4.92
CA ARG A 494 -21.45 13.55 3.80
C ARG A 494 -22.11 14.83 4.29
N GLY A 495 -21.53 15.95 3.87
CA GLY A 495 -21.91 17.26 4.39
C GLY A 495 -21.30 17.57 5.75
N GLU A 496 -20.54 16.63 6.33
CA GLU A 496 -19.83 16.80 7.59
C GLU A 496 -18.30 16.78 7.35
N ASP A 497 -17.77 15.88 6.53
CA ASP A 497 -16.32 15.73 6.31
C ASP A 497 -15.92 15.72 4.81
N ALA A 498 -14.63 16.00 4.53
CA ALA A 498 -13.97 15.72 3.26
C ALA A 498 -12.55 15.19 3.50
N HIS A 499 -12.18 14.10 2.82
CA HIS A 499 -10.86 13.47 2.92
C HIS A 499 -10.21 13.27 1.55
N PHE A 500 -8.89 13.46 1.50
CA PHE A 500 -8.07 13.29 0.31
C PHE A 500 -6.86 12.42 0.58
N TRP A 501 -6.62 11.39 -0.21
CA TRP A 501 -5.39 10.62 -0.12
C TRP A 501 -4.16 11.45 -0.49
N THR A 502 -3.06 11.25 0.24
CA THR A 502 -1.72 11.60 -0.23
C THR A 502 -0.98 10.34 -0.71
N SER A 503 0.11 10.51 -1.45
CA SER A 503 0.95 9.40 -1.89
C SER A 503 1.86 8.80 -0.80
N ASP A 504 1.89 9.40 0.39
CA ASP A 504 2.74 8.97 1.51
C ASP A 504 2.09 7.88 2.35
N GLN A 505 2.91 6.93 2.76
CA GLN A 505 2.56 5.93 3.74
C GLN A 505 2.84 6.42 5.17
N ASP A 506 1.98 6.03 6.12
CA ASP A 506 2.28 6.05 7.55
C ASP A 506 2.86 4.69 8.03
N ASP A 507 2.09 3.61 7.93
CA ASP A 507 2.56 2.25 8.21
C ASP A 507 2.07 1.23 7.17
N TRP A 508 2.37 -0.05 7.37
CA TRP A 508 1.91 -1.13 6.50
C TRP A 508 0.39 -1.14 6.31
N ARG A 509 -0.41 -0.65 7.27
CA ARG A 509 -1.88 -0.53 7.20
C ARG A 509 -2.38 0.87 6.84
N ASN A 510 -1.66 1.93 7.19
CA ASN A 510 -2.14 3.31 7.15
C ASN A 510 -1.41 4.18 6.12
N ALA A 511 -2.12 5.14 5.54
CA ALA A 511 -1.56 6.16 4.65
C ALA A 511 -2.00 7.56 5.08
N TYR A 512 -1.26 8.58 4.65
CA TYR A 512 -1.56 9.96 4.98
C TYR A 512 -2.73 10.50 4.14
N CYS A 513 -3.52 11.39 4.74
CA CYS A 513 -4.64 12.05 4.10
C CYS A 513 -4.80 13.50 4.60
N ALA A 514 -5.18 14.41 3.70
CA ALA A 514 -5.72 15.71 4.08
C ALA A 514 -7.19 15.56 4.48
N ALA A 515 -7.62 16.22 5.55
CA ALA A 515 -8.98 16.15 6.08
C ALA A 515 -9.52 17.54 6.42
N PHE A 516 -10.82 17.71 6.20
CA PHE A 516 -11.59 18.94 6.43
C PHE A 516 -12.91 18.55 7.10
N ASP A 517 -13.23 19.18 8.22
CA ASP A 517 -14.40 18.86 9.04
C ASP A 517 -15.38 20.07 9.05
N TYR A 518 -16.68 19.86 9.23
CA TYR A 518 -17.68 20.93 9.15
C TYR A 518 -17.60 21.93 10.31
N ASP A 519 -17.28 21.46 11.53
CA ASP A 519 -17.14 22.28 12.75
C ASP A 519 -15.72 22.83 12.96
N SER A 520 -14.80 22.51 12.05
CA SER A 520 -13.43 23.02 12.04
C SER A 520 -13.20 24.03 10.91
N ASP A 521 -12.56 25.15 11.25
CA ASP A 521 -11.99 26.08 10.28
C ASP A 521 -10.54 25.73 9.90
N ILE A 522 -9.97 24.68 10.50
CA ILE A 522 -8.61 24.17 10.29
C ILE A 522 -8.67 22.94 9.36
N ALA A 523 -7.79 22.91 8.36
CA ALA A 523 -7.51 21.72 7.56
C ALA A 523 -6.34 20.94 8.19
N ARG A 524 -6.43 19.61 8.24
CA ARG A 524 -5.46 18.77 8.96
C ARG A 524 -4.87 17.67 8.07
N LEU A 525 -3.57 17.39 8.24
CA LEU A 525 -2.93 16.21 7.67
C LEU A 525 -2.89 15.12 8.75
N GLY A 526 -3.67 14.07 8.53
CA GLY A 526 -3.75 12.89 9.38
C GLY A 526 -3.38 11.62 8.63
N PHE A 527 -3.66 10.47 9.22
CA PHE A 527 -3.55 9.17 8.56
C PHE A 527 -4.85 8.39 8.75
N SER A 528 -5.18 7.51 7.81
CA SER A 528 -6.23 6.51 7.97
C SER A 528 -5.85 5.18 7.33
N ALA A 529 -6.68 4.16 7.52
CA ALA A 529 -6.42 2.84 6.99
C ALA A 529 -6.50 2.84 5.46
N LYS A 530 -5.55 2.18 4.79
CA LYS A 530 -5.42 2.15 3.32
C LYS A 530 -6.60 1.50 2.58
N TYR A 531 -7.52 0.87 3.31
CA TYR A 531 -8.76 0.30 2.79
C TYR A 531 -9.96 1.25 2.92
N ASP A 532 -9.81 2.41 3.56
CA ASP A 532 -10.83 3.45 3.56
C ASP A 532 -10.92 4.11 2.17
N GLU A 533 -12.05 4.74 1.88
CA GLU A 533 -12.38 5.26 0.56
C GLU A 533 -12.43 6.80 0.63
N TYR A 534 -11.39 7.47 0.14
CA TYR A 534 -11.22 8.93 0.16
C TYR A 534 -11.07 9.51 -1.25
N SER A 535 -11.36 10.80 -1.42
CA SER A 535 -11.20 11.48 -2.71
C SER A 535 -9.73 11.56 -3.13
N VAL A 536 -9.52 11.77 -4.43
CA VAL A 536 -8.22 12.14 -5.00
C VAL A 536 -8.35 13.52 -5.64
N ARG A 537 -7.31 14.32 -5.52
CA ARG A 537 -7.18 15.64 -6.13
C ARG A 537 -5.73 15.81 -6.53
N CYS A 538 -5.48 15.93 -7.83
CA CYS A 538 -4.13 15.87 -8.38
C CYS A 538 -3.45 17.24 -8.38
N LEU A 539 -2.12 17.21 -8.35
CA LEU A 539 -1.25 18.37 -8.52
C LEU A 539 -0.52 18.22 -9.85
N LYS A 540 -0.34 19.32 -10.59
CA LYS A 540 0.39 19.32 -11.87
C LYS A 540 1.88 19.08 -11.61
N ASP A 541 2.52 18.34 -12.50
CA ASP A 541 3.99 18.27 -12.54
C ASP A 541 4.59 19.62 -12.94
N ASP A 542 5.75 19.94 -12.37
CA ASP A 542 6.54 21.10 -12.80
C ASP A 542 7.09 20.85 -14.22
N ASP A 543 6.94 21.82 -15.12
CA ASP A 543 7.33 21.67 -16.54
C ASP A 543 8.87 21.62 -16.68
N GLU A 544 9.44 20.41 -16.62
CA GLU A 544 10.84 20.14 -16.95
C GLU A 544 11.22 20.73 -18.32
N VAL A 545 12.29 21.53 -18.36
CA VAL A 545 12.72 22.29 -19.54
C VAL A 545 13.30 21.34 -20.58
N THR A 546 12.44 20.77 -21.42
CA THR A 546 12.81 19.82 -22.48
C THR A 546 13.85 20.37 -23.47
N PRO A 547 15.05 19.78 -23.56
CA PRO A 547 15.95 19.99 -24.68
C PRO A 547 15.46 19.14 -25.86
N SER A 548 15.36 19.75 -27.05
CA SER A 548 14.81 19.11 -28.25
C SER A 548 15.58 17.87 -28.71
N SER A 549 14.85 16.76 -28.91
CA SER A 549 15.14 15.63 -29.81
C SER A 549 16.61 15.38 -30.22
N SER A 550 17.29 14.50 -29.50
CA SER A 550 18.25 13.57 -30.10
C SER A 550 18.23 12.25 -29.33
N SER A 551 18.21 11.15 -30.05
CA SER A 551 18.00 9.80 -29.51
C SER A 551 19.22 9.24 -28.79
N GLU A 552 19.35 9.50 -27.49
CA GLU A 552 20.07 8.65 -26.54
C GLU A 552 19.20 8.49 -25.28
N GLU A 553 19.08 7.27 -24.76
CA GLU A 553 18.21 6.92 -23.62
C GLU A 553 18.65 7.67 -22.34
N PRO A 554 17.77 8.36 -21.61
CA PRO A 554 18.10 8.86 -20.28
C PRO A 554 18.19 7.69 -19.31
N SER A 555 19.36 7.47 -18.73
CA SER A 555 19.58 6.44 -17.72
C SER A 555 18.75 6.70 -16.47
N SER A 556 18.09 5.65 -15.95
CA SER A 556 17.43 5.63 -14.65
C SER A 556 18.27 6.32 -13.56
N GLU A 557 17.66 7.19 -12.76
CA GLU A 557 18.32 7.76 -11.58
C GLU A 557 18.70 6.65 -10.60
N ALA A 558 19.97 6.26 -10.66
CA ALA A 558 20.49 5.18 -9.84
C ALA A 558 20.73 5.68 -8.41
N TRP A 559 20.47 4.78 -7.46
CA TRP A 559 21.09 4.76 -6.15
C TRP A 559 22.55 5.24 -6.23
N ALA A 560 22.96 6.12 -5.32
CA ALA A 560 24.34 6.55 -5.24
C ALA A 560 25.23 5.30 -5.14
N THR A 561 26.25 5.20 -5.98
CA THR A 561 27.12 4.02 -5.97
C THR A 561 27.93 3.98 -4.68
N GLU A 562 27.95 2.83 -4.00
CA GLU A 562 28.78 2.62 -2.81
C GLU A 562 30.24 2.90 -3.15
N CYS A 563 30.78 3.98 -2.60
CA CYS A 563 32.10 4.49 -2.94
C CYS A 563 33.20 3.95 -2.02
N LYS A 564 32.84 3.29 -0.92
CA LYS A 564 33.78 2.78 0.09
C LYS A 564 33.51 1.32 0.44
N THR A 565 34.60 0.57 0.54
CA THR A 565 34.62 -0.85 0.93
C THR A 565 35.62 -1.07 2.07
N LYS A 566 35.86 -2.33 2.46
CA LYS A 566 36.89 -2.67 3.46
C LYS A 566 38.33 -2.48 2.97
N THR A 567 38.56 -2.35 1.67
CA THR A 567 39.91 -2.32 1.05
C THR A 567 40.15 -1.11 0.17
N GLU A 568 39.11 -0.41 -0.27
CA GLU A 568 39.17 0.72 -1.19
C GLU A 568 38.20 1.82 -0.73
N ASP A 569 38.61 3.08 -0.83
CA ASP A 569 37.81 4.26 -0.46
C ASP A 569 37.91 5.29 -1.60
N ASN A 570 36.90 5.28 -2.47
CA ASN A 570 36.80 6.07 -3.69
C ASN A 570 35.75 7.19 -3.56
N CYS A 571 35.33 7.55 -2.33
CA CYS A 571 34.33 8.59 -2.11
C CYS A 571 34.85 9.99 -2.46
N GLU A 572 33.97 10.82 -3.04
CA GLU A 572 34.24 12.23 -3.34
C GLU A 572 34.23 13.03 -2.03
N TYR A 573 35.41 13.15 -1.43
CA TYR A 573 35.62 13.89 -0.18
C TYR A 573 36.08 15.33 -0.43
N GLY A 574 35.64 16.22 0.44
CA GLY A 574 36.16 17.59 0.56
C GLY A 574 36.50 17.93 2.01
N GLU A 575 36.79 19.21 2.23
CA GLU A 575 37.03 19.78 3.56
C GLU A 575 36.16 21.03 3.76
N LEU A 576 35.74 21.24 5.01
CA LEU A 576 35.03 22.42 5.50
C LEU A 576 35.84 23.02 6.64
N VAL A 577 36.31 24.25 6.47
CA VAL A 577 36.92 25.03 7.55
C VAL A 577 35.81 25.85 8.22
N ASP A 578 35.55 25.60 9.51
CA ASP A 578 34.68 26.45 10.31
C ASP A 578 35.48 27.66 10.80
N GLU A 579 35.42 28.76 10.05
CA GLU A 579 36.11 30.03 10.35
C GLU A 579 35.83 30.59 11.76
N ARG A 580 34.77 30.11 12.45
CA ARG A 580 34.41 30.55 13.80
C ARG A 580 35.28 29.94 14.90
N ASP A 581 35.88 28.76 14.67
CA ASP A 581 36.79 28.10 15.63
C ASP A 581 38.05 27.46 15.01
N GLY A 582 38.21 27.56 13.68
CA GLY A 582 39.35 27.05 12.92
C GLY A 582 39.35 25.54 12.73
N LYS A 583 38.27 24.83 13.08
CA LYS A 583 38.21 23.37 12.91
C LYS A 583 37.98 23.01 11.44
N VAL A 584 38.76 22.05 10.97
CA VAL A 584 38.58 21.44 9.65
C VAL A 584 37.79 20.14 9.81
N TYR A 585 36.68 20.05 9.09
CA TYR A 585 35.81 18.88 9.04
C TYR A 585 35.90 18.24 7.67
N LYS A 586 36.00 16.91 7.63
CA LYS A 586 35.87 16.15 6.39
C LYS A 586 34.43 16.22 5.89
N THR A 587 34.24 16.43 4.61
CA THR A 587 32.93 16.43 3.93
C THR A 587 32.89 15.34 2.88
N VAL A 588 31.71 14.87 2.52
CA VAL A 588 31.51 13.81 1.53
C VAL A 588 30.27 14.11 0.68
N LYS A 589 30.36 13.82 -0.62
CA LYS A 589 29.22 13.91 -1.52
C LYS A 589 28.53 12.55 -1.63
N ILE A 590 27.21 12.56 -1.45
CA ILE A 590 26.35 11.36 -1.50
C ILE A 590 25.14 11.72 -2.35
N GLY A 591 25.00 11.09 -3.52
CA GLY A 591 24.05 11.53 -4.54
C GLY A 591 24.33 12.98 -4.96
N GLY A 592 23.29 13.80 -4.98
CA GLY A 592 23.40 15.25 -5.26
C GLY A 592 23.83 16.12 -4.07
N GLN A 593 23.88 15.59 -2.84
CA GLN A 593 24.13 16.37 -1.63
C GLN A 593 25.58 16.29 -1.15
N VAL A 594 26.09 17.37 -0.54
CA VAL A 594 27.39 17.39 0.14
C VAL A 594 27.17 17.54 1.65
N TRP A 595 27.59 16.52 2.40
CA TRP A 595 27.37 16.38 3.84
C TRP A 595 28.67 16.52 4.62
N MET A 596 28.59 16.97 5.87
CA MET A 596 29.68 16.72 6.82
C MET A 596 29.78 15.21 7.09
N ALA A 597 30.98 14.64 6.91
CA ALA A 597 31.31 13.25 7.28
C ALA A 597 31.62 13.10 8.79
N GLN A 598 31.58 14.21 9.54
CA GLN A 598 31.87 14.26 10.97
C GLN A 598 30.81 15.12 11.66
N ASN A 599 30.50 14.79 12.91
CA ASN A 599 29.58 15.59 13.71
C ASN A 599 30.18 16.97 14.01
N LEU A 600 29.34 18.00 14.00
CA LEU A 600 29.76 19.35 14.34
C LEU A 600 30.30 19.38 15.78
N ASN A 601 31.43 20.05 15.97
CA ASN A 601 32.13 20.19 17.25
C ASN A 601 32.31 21.67 17.60
N TYR A 602 31.46 22.55 17.08
CA TYR A 602 31.51 23.98 17.36
C TYR A 602 31.00 24.28 18.77
N ALA A 603 31.79 25.00 19.58
CA ALA A 603 31.45 25.32 20.96
C ALA A 603 30.48 26.52 21.06
N HIS A 604 29.21 26.30 20.69
CA HIS A 604 28.14 27.27 20.95
C HIS A 604 27.89 27.35 22.46
N LEU A 605 28.07 28.54 23.05
CA LEU A 605 28.02 28.82 24.49
C LEU A 605 27.17 30.09 24.74
N GLN A 606 25.96 30.12 24.18
CA GLN A 606 25.07 31.28 24.22
C GLN A 606 23.76 30.94 24.98
N PRO A 607 23.74 30.99 26.32
CA PRO A 607 22.47 30.99 27.03
C PRO A 607 21.67 32.24 26.65
N THR A 608 20.40 32.08 26.28
CA THR A 608 19.46 33.20 26.20
C THR A 608 18.80 33.41 27.57
N ASP A 609 18.10 34.53 27.76
CA ASP A 609 17.41 34.84 29.03
C ASP A 609 16.34 33.80 29.41
N GLU A 610 15.89 32.98 28.45
CA GLU A 610 14.77 32.04 28.59
C GLU A 610 15.19 30.57 28.33
N LEU A 611 16.27 30.32 27.60
CA LEU A 611 16.71 28.99 27.17
C LEU A 611 18.23 28.83 27.23
N ASP A 612 18.69 27.74 27.86
CA ASP A 612 20.07 27.27 27.66
C ASP A 612 20.23 26.85 26.20
N SER A 613 21.00 27.61 25.42
CA SER A 613 21.35 27.26 24.04
C SER A 613 22.84 26.91 23.95
N SER A 614 23.41 26.36 25.03
CA SER A 614 24.78 25.85 25.04
C SER A 614 24.89 24.47 24.36
N SER A 615 26.12 24.12 24.02
CA SER A 615 26.53 22.82 23.51
C SER A 615 27.48 22.11 24.48
N PHE A 616 27.52 20.78 24.45
CA PHE A 616 28.11 19.96 25.51
C PHE A 616 28.97 18.82 24.96
N CYS A 617 30.00 18.43 25.72
CA CYS A 617 30.77 17.23 25.47
C CYS A 617 30.19 16.04 26.25
N TYR A 618 30.27 14.84 25.67
CA TYR A 618 30.02 13.61 26.43
C TYR A 618 31.05 13.48 27.57
N ASP A 619 30.58 13.19 28.78
CA ASP A 619 31.38 13.16 30.02
C ASP A 619 32.13 14.46 30.33
N ASP A 620 31.61 15.58 29.80
CA ASP A 620 32.13 16.93 30.00
C ASP A 620 33.65 16.98 29.68
N ASN A 621 34.04 16.13 28.72
CA ASN A 621 35.41 15.77 28.37
C ASN A 621 35.65 16.11 26.89
N GLU A 622 36.59 17.03 26.65
CA GLU A 622 36.98 17.49 25.31
C GLU A 622 37.46 16.34 24.39
N THR A 623 37.99 15.25 24.97
CA THR A 623 38.38 14.04 24.21
C THR A 623 37.16 13.37 23.56
N SER A 624 36.02 13.36 24.25
CA SER A 624 34.76 12.83 23.72
C SER A 624 34.19 13.74 22.64
N CYS A 625 34.30 15.07 22.82
CA CYS A 625 33.95 16.06 21.80
C CYS A 625 34.75 15.88 20.51
N ALA A 626 36.07 15.62 20.62
CA ALA A 626 36.92 15.35 19.46
C ALA A 626 36.55 14.04 18.72
N LYS A 627 35.94 13.07 19.40
CA LYS A 627 35.53 11.78 18.83
C LYS A 627 34.10 11.78 18.26
N PHE A 628 33.13 12.30 19.02
CA PHE A 628 31.70 12.18 18.74
C PHE A 628 31.04 13.50 18.27
N GLY A 629 31.79 14.60 18.25
CA GLY A 629 31.23 15.94 18.11
C GLY A 629 30.57 16.44 19.41
N ARG A 630 29.91 17.59 19.32
CA ARG A 630 29.15 18.20 20.42
C ARG A 630 27.69 17.78 20.38
N PHE A 631 27.08 17.76 21.55
CA PHE A 631 25.64 17.60 21.72
C PHE A 631 25.02 18.98 21.92
N TYR A 632 23.99 19.27 21.14
CA TYR A 632 23.27 20.53 21.13
C TYR A 632 21.88 20.29 21.71
N LEU A 633 21.37 21.22 22.52
CA LEU A 633 19.92 21.36 22.69
C LEU A 633 19.31 21.80 21.36
N TRP A 634 18.02 21.59 21.11
CA TRP A 634 17.43 22.01 19.83
C TRP A 634 17.54 23.52 19.61
N SER A 635 17.38 24.32 20.68
CA SER A 635 17.64 25.76 20.66
C SER A 635 19.09 26.12 20.28
N ALA A 636 20.05 25.34 20.76
CA ALA A 636 21.45 25.50 20.38
C ALA A 636 21.68 25.14 18.90
N ALA A 637 21.01 24.12 18.38
CA ALA A 637 21.11 23.70 16.98
C ALA A 637 20.48 24.71 16.01
N MET A 638 19.37 25.33 16.41
CA MET A 638 18.64 26.35 15.64
C MET A 638 19.26 27.75 15.70
N ASP A 639 20.30 27.97 16.52
CA ASP A 639 20.82 29.31 16.87
C ASP A 639 19.72 30.25 17.38
N SER A 640 19.02 29.84 18.44
CA SER A 640 17.91 30.61 19.02
C SER A 640 18.31 32.00 19.53
N ALA A 641 19.58 32.21 19.83
CA ALA A 641 20.12 33.54 20.13
C ALA A 641 20.10 34.48 18.91
N GLY A 642 20.07 33.93 17.69
CA GLY A 642 20.15 34.66 16.43
C GLY A 642 21.52 35.27 16.19
N THR A 643 22.58 34.52 16.52
CA THR A 643 23.98 34.96 16.48
C THR A 643 24.52 35.04 15.05
N TRP A 644 24.10 34.09 14.21
CA TRP A 644 24.65 33.78 12.88
C TRP A 644 23.60 33.84 11.77
N SER A 645 22.32 33.66 12.13
CA SER A 645 21.17 33.95 11.27
C SER A 645 19.96 34.35 12.12
N THR A 646 18.96 35.00 11.51
CA THR A 646 17.64 35.19 12.12
C THR A 646 16.70 33.99 11.97
N ASP A 647 17.03 33.01 11.12
CA ASP A 647 16.07 31.99 10.64
C ASP A 647 15.53 31.05 11.73
N GLY A 648 16.31 30.80 12.80
CA GLY A 648 15.89 30.01 13.97
C GLY A 648 15.81 30.83 15.27
N LYS A 649 15.86 32.16 15.18
CA LYS A 649 15.90 33.04 16.35
C LYS A 649 14.64 32.90 17.20
N GLY A 650 14.80 32.65 18.50
CA GLY A 650 13.72 32.44 19.46
C GLY A 650 13.15 31.02 19.50
N CYS A 651 13.56 30.10 18.62
CA CYS A 651 13.05 28.74 18.64
C CYS A 651 13.47 27.97 19.90
N GLY A 652 12.67 26.99 20.35
CA GLY A 652 13.08 26.20 21.50
C GLY A 652 11.97 25.40 22.16
N TYR A 653 12.28 24.88 23.35
CA TYR A 653 11.33 24.12 24.15
C TYR A 653 10.28 25.05 24.78
N GLY A 654 9.00 24.75 24.55
CA GLY A 654 7.86 25.56 24.97
C GLY A 654 7.47 26.66 23.97
N VAL A 655 8.24 26.86 22.90
CA VAL A 655 7.99 27.85 21.85
C VAL A 655 7.68 27.11 20.55
N GLU A 656 6.57 27.46 19.92
CA GLU A 656 6.23 27.03 18.56
C GLU A 656 6.95 27.91 17.55
N CYS A 657 7.62 27.30 16.57
CA CYS A 657 8.51 28.00 15.66
C CYS A 657 8.24 27.69 14.20
N SER A 658 8.22 28.75 13.38
CA SER A 658 8.10 28.68 11.91
C SER A 658 9.41 29.14 11.26
N PRO A 659 10.50 28.36 11.39
CA PRO A 659 11.82 28.79 10.95
C PRO A 659 11.93 28.81 9.42
N LYS A 660 12.67 29.77 8.87
CA LYS A 660 12.82 29.91 7.42
C LYS A 660 13.86 28.91 6.89
N SER A 661 13.44 28.00 6.02
CA SER A 661 14.37 27.04 5.38
C SER A 661 15.15 27.70 4.23
N PRO A 662 16.43 27.36 4.01
CA PRO A 662 17.29 26.53 4.86
C PRO A 662 17.68 27.24 6.16
N VAL A 663 17.61 26.53 7.30
CA VAL A 663 17.95 27.09 8.60
C VAL A 663 19.44 26.91 8.87
N ARG A 664 20.25 27.95 8.66
CA ARG A 664 21.70 27.90 9.00
C ARG A 664 21.92 27.34 10.40
N GLY A 665 21.22 27.88 11.37
CA GLY A 665 21.34 27.51 12.78
C GLY A 665 22.80 27.58 13.25
N VAL A 666 23.24 26.54 13.95
CA VAL A 666 24.61 26.41 14.46
C VAL A 666 25.67 26.06 13.39
N CYS A 667 25.28 25.80 12.15
CA CYS A 667 26.22 25.42 11.09
C CYS A 667 27.09 26.59 10.60
N PRO A 668 28.26 26.30 9.98
CA PRO A 668 29.13 27.31 9.37
C PRO A 668 28.43 28.11 8.27
N GLU A 669 29.07 29.16 7.75
CA GLU A 669 28.53 29.89 6.59
C GLU A 669 28.62 29.03 5.32
N GLY A 670 27.60 29.05 4.47
CA GLY A 670 27.49 28.15 3.32
C GLY A 670 27.02 26.73 3.67
N TRP A 671 26.56 26.51 4.90
CA TRP A 671 26.08 25.23 5.44
C TRP A 671 24.91 25.45 6.40
N HIS A 672 24.01 24.49 6.48
CA HIS A 672 22.82 24.60 7.32
C HIS A 672 22.43 23.30 8.03
N LEU A 673 21.50 23.44 9.00
CA LEU A 673 20.95 22.32 9.76
C LEU A 673 19.89 21.61 8.88
N PRO A 674 20.13 20.36 8.45
CA PRO A 674 19.26 19.65 7.51
C PRO A 674 17.83 19.54 8.05
N ASN A 675 16.87 19.72 7.15
CA ASN A 675 15.46 19.45 7.44
C ASN A 675 15.10 17.97 7.13
N ASN A 676 13.87 17.56 7.44
CA ASN A 676 13.41 16.19 7.19
C ASN A 676 13.47 15.77 5.71
N ASN A 677 13.30 16.71 4.77
CA ASN A 677 13.39 16.42 3.34
C ASN A 677 14.82 16.06 2.93
N GLU A 678 15.81 16.78 3.46
CA GLU A 678 17.22 16.57 3.13
C GLU A 678 17.76 15.27 3.71
N TRP A 679 17.34 14.92 4.93
CA TRP A 679 17.54 13.57 5.48
C TRP A 679 16.93 12.51 4.57
N ASN A 680 15.66 12.65 4.15
CA ASN A 680 15.02 11.68 3.26
C ASN A 680 15.75 11.53 1.91
N VAL A 681 16.28 12.61 1.33
CA VAL A 681 17.10 12.55 0.08
C VAL A 681 18.38 11.73 0.31
N LEU A 682 19.10 11.95 1.41
CA LEU A 682 20.28 11.14 1.76
C LEU A 682 19.91 9.65 1.92
N ILE A 683 18.83 9.37 2.67
CA ILE A 683 18.36 8.00 2.94
C ILE A 683 17.93 7.30 1.64
N GLY A 684 17.24 8.01 0.74
CA GLY A 684 16.89 7.52 -0.60
C GLY A 684 18.14 7.19 -1.43
N ALA A 685 19.09 8.13 -1.50
CA ALA A 685 20.32 7.98 -2.28
C ALA A 685 21.15 6.74 -1.89
N VAL A 686 21.15 6.34 -0.62
CA VAL A 686 21.90 5.16 -0.14
C VAL A 686 21.15 3.82 -0.25
N GLY A 687 19.93 3.82 -0.80
CA GLY A 687 19.11 2.62 -1.03
C GLY A 687 17.94 2.43 -0.06
N GLY A 688 17.47 3.50 0.58
CA GLY A 688 16.25 3.52 1.38
C GLY A 688 16.43 3.14 2.85
N ALA A 689 15.45 3.53 3.67
CA ALA A 689 15.53 3.51 5.13
C ALA A 689 15.89 2.15 5.72
N SER A 690 15.49 1.03 5.11
CA SER A 690 15.70 -0.34 5.63
C SER A 690 17.18 -0.76 5.73
N GLU A 691 18.03 -0.29 4.81
CA GLU A 691 19.46 -0.63 4.75
C GLU A 691 20.38 0.59 4.97
N ALA A 692 19.86 1.81 4.83
CA ALA A 692 20.61 3.05 5.01
C ALA A 692 21.37 3.11 6.34
N GLY A 693 20.77 2.61 7.43
CA GLY A 693 21.44 2.59 8.73
C GLY A 693 22.71 1.76 8.72
N LYS A 694 22.70 0.56 8.15
CA LYS A 694 23.89 -0.28 8.00
C LYS A 694 24.95 0.38 7.11
N LYS A 695 24.55 1.10 6.07
CA LYS A 695 25.47 1.74 5.12
C LYS A 695 26.08 3.06 5.62
N LEU A 696 25.36 3.81 6.46
CA LEU A 696 25.77 5.11 7.00
C LEU A 696 26.51 4.99 8.35
N LYS A 697 26.22 3.96 9.16
CA LYS A 697 26.90 3.68 10.43
C LYS A 697 28.42 3.52 10.26
N SER A 698 29.19 4.05 11.20
CA SER A 698 30.64 3.86 11.29
C SER A 698 31.02 2.38 11.44
N THR A 699 32.23 2.03 11.01
CA THR A 699 32.74 0.64 10.97
C THR A 699 33.22 0.10 12.33
N SER A 700 33.13 0.90 13.38
CA SER A 700 33.61 0.59 14.74
C SER A 700 32.71 1.26 15.80
N GLU A 701 32.99 1.01 17.09
CA GLU A 701 32.32 1.66 18.24
C GLU A 701 30.85 1.30 18.52
N TRP A 702 30.15 0.55 17.65
CA TRP A 702 28.80 0.06 17.92
C TRP A 702 28.81 -1.18 18.82
N THR A 703 27.90 -1.18 19.81
CA THR A 703 27.75 -2.28 20.77
C THR A 703 27.31 -3.57 20.08
N ASN A 704 27.62 -4.74 20.66
CA ASN A 704 27.25 -6.07 20.14
C ASN A 704 27.77 -6.38 18.72
N ASN A 705 28.84 -5.73 18.27
CA ASN A 705 29.44 -5.87 16.93
C ASN A 705 28.50 -5.49 15.77
N SER A 706 27.49 -4.64 16.01
CA SER A 706 26.53 -4.19 14.97
C SER A 706 26.98 -2.95 14.18
N ASN A 707 28.30 -2.85 13.97
CA ASN A 707 28.94 -1.80 13.18
C ASN A 707 28.36 -1.73 11.76
N GLY A 708 28.37 -0.54 11.17
CA GLY A 708 28.02 -0.35 9.77
C GLY A 708 29.14 -0.72 8.81
N THR A 709 28.88 -0.50 7.53
CA THR A 709 29.86 -0.62 6.44
C THR A 709 30.52 0.72 6.08
N ASP A 710 29.95 1.86 6.49
CA ASP A 710 30.36 3.21 6.07
C ASP A 710 30.51 3.34 4.53
N ALA A 711 29.63 2.70 3.77
CA ALA A 711 29.78 2.49 2.32
C ALA A 711 29.78 3.80 1.48
N TYR A 712 29.38 4.91 2.11
CA TYR A 712 29.32 6.25 1.53
C TYR A 712 30.25 7.26 2.21
N GLY A 713 31.14 6.81 3.11
CA GLY A 713 32.06 7.69 3.83
C GLY A 713 31.39 8.71 4.74
N PHE A 714 30.11 8.51 5.09
CA PHE A 714 29.31 9.38 5.95
C PHE A 714 29.78 9.30 7.40
N THR A 715 30.12 8.10 7.89
CA THR A 715 30.63 7.85 9.25
C THR A 715 29.70 8.37 10.35
N ALA A 716 28.51 7.78 10.46
CA ALA A 716 27.61 8.02 11.60
C ALA A 716 28.14 7.28 12.85
N GLU A 717 28.79 8.03 13.74
CA GLU A 717 29.31 7.52 15.02
C GLU A 717 28.21 7.38 16.08
N PRO A 718 28.23 6.32 16.92
CA PRO A 718 27.21 6.07 17.93
C PRO A 718 27.38 6.96 19.17
N ALA A 719 27.24 8.27 18.98
CA ALA A 719 27.34 9.26 20.04
C ALA A 719 26.19 9.15 21.07
N GLY A 720 25.03 8.67 20.64
CA GLY A 720 23.82 8.57 21.44
C GLY A 720 23.12 9.90 21.66
N TYR A 721 22.60 10.08 22.87
CA TYR A 721 21.98 11.32 23.34
C TYR A 721 22.30 11.57 24.81
N MET A 722 22.03 12.80 25.27
CA MET A 722 22.04 13.14 26.70
C MET A 722 20.69 13.71 27.15
N THR A 723 20.19 13.23 28.29
CA THR A 723 18.98 13.79 28.92
C THR A 723 19.32 14.90 29.92
N ASN A 724 18.32 15.72 30.26
CA ASN A 724 18.43 16.70 31.37
C ASN A 724 18.66 16.05 32.75
N LYS A 725 18.52 14.72 32.89
CA LYS A 725 18.83 13.99 34.12
C LYS A 725 20.27 13.46 34.13
N GLY A 726 21.03 13.70 33.07
CA GLY A 726 22.41 13.23 32.92
C GLY A 726 22.54 11.76 32.52
N ASP A 727 21.46 11.12 32.06
CA ASP A 727 21.52 9.79 31.43
C ASP A 727 22.09 9.92 30.01
N ARG A 728 22.97 8.97 29.63
CA ARG A 728 23.82 9.06 28.42
C ARG A 728 23.92 7.69 27.76
N CYS A 729 23.69 7.62 26.45
CA CYS A 729 23.56 6.36 25.69
C CYS A 729 24.55 6.25 24.52
N ALA A 730 25.85 6.48 24.78
CA ALA A 730 26.88 6.24 23.75
C ALA A 730 27.01 4.74 23.41
N HIS A 731 27.53 4.45 22.21
CA HIS A 731 27.75 3.12 21.64
C HIS A 731 26.49 2.32 21.26
N THR A 732 25.28 2.82 21.51
CA THR A 732 24.02 2.13 21.14
C THR A 732 23.26 2.78 19.99
N GLU A 733 23.45 4.07 19.74
CA GLU A 733 22.70 4.79 18.72
C GLU A 733 23.44 6.03 18.22
N ALA A 734 23.11 6.48 17.01
CA ALA A 734 23.51 7.77 16.47
C ALA A 734 22.23 8.55 16.17
N ALA A 735 22.20 9.82 16.56
CA ALA A 735 21.00 10.64 16.45
C ALA A 735 21.38 12.10 16.15
N PHE A 736 20.73 12.63 15.11
CA PHE A 736 21.04 13.95 14.53
C PHE A 736 19.80 14.84 14.57
N TRP A 737 19.95 16.09 14.98
CA TRP A 737 18.85 17.06 14.91
C TRP A 737 18.42 17.35 13.47
N SER A 738 17.10 17.47 13.29
CA SER A 738 16.49 18.14 12.13
C SER A 738 16.15 19.60 12.49
N SER A 739 16.20 20.49 11.51
CA SER A 739 15.61 21.84 11.62
C SER A 739 14.07 21.82 11.57
N THR A 740 13.44 20.69 11.22
CA THR A 740 11.99 20.55 11.22
C THR A 740 11.42 20.39 12.64
N GLU A 741 10.47 21.25 12.98
CA GLU A 741 9.74 21.18 14.24
C GLU A 741 8.60 20.14 14.19
N ALA A 742 8.31 19.49 15.33
CA ALA A 742 7.17 18.57 15.47
C ALA A 742 6.06 19.15 16.36
N SER A 743 6.41 19.97 17.35
CA SER A 743 5.50 20.80 18.15
C SER A 743 6.30 21.85 18.95
N ASN A 744 5.62 22.70 19.72
CA ASN A 744 6.27 23.57 20.70
C ASN A 744 7.24 22.86 21.68
N SER A 745 7.11 21.54 21.89
CA SER A 745 7.88 20.75 22.85
C SER A 745 8.76 19.69 22.20
N ASN A 746 8.47 19.27 20.96
CA ASN A 746 9.19 18.20 20.25
C ASN A 746 9.76 18.67 18.90
N SER A 747 10.86 18.06 18.46
CA SER A 747 11.42 18.20 17.11
C SER A 747 11.88 16.84 16.59
N TYR A 748 12.04 16.74 15.26
CA TYR A 748 12.48 15.53 14.59
C TYR A 748 13.99 15.29 14.75
N ILE A 749 14.35 14.01 14.77
CA ILE A 749 15.72 13.52 14.69
C ILE A 749 15.82 12.42 13.64
N GLU A 750 16.94 12.36 12.93
CA GLU A 750 17.32 11.16 12.17
C GLU A 750 18.07 10.22 13.10
N TYR A 751 17.58 8.98 13.25
CA TYR A 751 17.99 8.03 14.28
C TYR A 751 18.47 6.69 13.68
N LEU A 752 19.60 6.20 14.18
CA LEU A 752 20.22 4.91 13.79
C LEU A 752 20.50 4.09 15.05
N SER A 753 20.07 2.81 15.08
CA SER A 753 20.26 1.94 16.25
C SER A 753 21.31 0.85 16.05
N PHE A 754 21.85 0.35 17.17
CA PHE A 754 22.64 -0.87 17.20
C PHE A 754 21.79 -2.12 16.91
N ALA A 755 20.48 -2.05 17.18
CA ALA A 755 19.58 -3.21 17.15
C ALA A 755 19.12 -3.62 15.74
N ASN A 756 19.34 -2.76 14.73
CA ASN A 756 18.80 -2.91 13.39
C ASN A 756 19.73 -2.30 12.32
N ASN A 757 19.36 -2.50 11.05
CA ASN A 757 20.06 -1.98 9.88
C ASN A 757 19.40 -0.73 9.28
N ASN A 758 18.22 -0.35 9.78
CA ASN A 758 17.46 0.76 9.24
C ASN A 758 17.82 2.08 9.92
N THR A 759 17.46 3.19 9.28
CA THR A 759 17.29 4.47 9.96
C THR A 759 15.81 4.71 10.28
N LEU A 760 15.54 5.70 11.13
CA LEU A 760 14.20 6.14 11.51
C LEU A 760 14.21 7.66 11.66
N LEU A 761 13.26 8.31 10.98
CA LEU A 761 12.90 9.69 11.29
C LEU A 761 11.91 9.65 12.46
N ASP A 762 12.37 10.02 13.65
CA ASP A 762 11.60 9.98 14.90
C ASP A 762 11.46 11.39 15.49
N TYR A 763 10.63 11.59 16.51
CA TYR A 763 10.50 12.87 17.21
C TYR A 763 10.76 12.74 18.71
N THR A 764 11.34 13.79 19.28
CA THR A 764 11.86 13.79 20.64
C THR A 764 11.72 15.17 21.27
N GLY A 765 11.73 15.23 22.61
CA GLY A 765 11.64 16.49 23.33
C GLY A 765 12.81 17.41 22.99
N LYS A 766 12.54 18.67 22.63
CA LYS A 766 13.55 19.72 22.33
C LYS A 766 14.54 19.96 23.49
N ASN A 767 14.18 19.49 24.68
CA ASN A 767 14.97 19.54 25.91
C ASN A 767 15.98 18.37 26.05
N TYR A 768 16.06 17.45 25.09
CA TYR A 768 17.12 16.44 24.99
C TYR A 768 18.29 17.01 24.19
N ARG A 769 19.44 16.32 24.21
CA ARG A 769 20.66 16.79 23.55
C ARG A 769 21.15 15.73 22.55
N TYR A 770 21.25 16.13 21.29
CA TYR A 770 21.65 15.27 20.17
C TYR A 770 22.77 15.92 19.36
N THR A 771 23.41 15.16 18.47
CA THR A 771 24.49 15.69 17.63
C THR A 771 23.94 16.47 16.44
N VAL A 772 24.76 17.32 15.83
CA VAL A 772 24.43 18.07 14.61
C VAL A 772 25.35 17.64 13.49
N ARG A 773 24.80 17.55 12.28
CA ARG A 773 25.53 17.22 11.06
C ARG A 773 25.01 18.10 9.94
N CYS A 774 25.83 19.03 9.46
CA CYS A 774 25.41 20.03 8.51
C CYS A 774 25.46 19.50 7.08
N ILE A 775 24.60 20.05 6.23
CA ILE A 775 24.58 19.90 4.78
C ILE A 775 25.02 21.23 4.14
N LYS A 776 25.69 21.16 2.99
CA LYS A 776 26.16 22.34 2.26
C LYS A 776 25.02 23.01 1.51
N ASP A 777 25.00 24.33 1.50
CA ASP A 777 24.05 25.11 0.71
C ASP A 777 24.25 24.83 -0.79
N SER A 778 23.16 24.71 -1.54
CA SER A 778 23.18 24.68 -3.00
C SER A 778 23.62 26.04 -3.54
N SER A 779 24.54 26.04 -4.51
CA SER A 779 24.81 27.24 -5.29
C SER A 779 23.72 27.41 -6.36
N ASP A 780 22.95 28.50 -6.24
CA ASP A 780 22.06 29.00 -7.30
C ASP A 780 22.81 29.27 -8.63
#